data_AF-A0A5C3F139-F1
#
_entry.id   AF-A0A5C3F139-F1
#
_cell.length_a   1.000
_cell.length_b   1.000
_cell.length_c   1.000
_cell.angle_alpha   90.00
_cell.angle_beta   90.00
_cell.angle_gamma   90.00
#
_symmetry.space_group_name_H-M   'P 1'
#
loop_
_entity.id
_entity.type
_entity.pdbx_description
1 polymer ?
#
loop_
_entity_poly.entity_id
_entity_poly.type
_entity_poly.pdbx_seq_one_letter_code
_entity_poly.pdbx_strand_id
1 'polypeptide(L)'
;MVDPVQCLPYETALHLLSFLDPYTLTQASCVSRSWSGLVQDSQLWRRVALRLGYHQGPSHPRLTVAAGTLREIPESPEEGTLDASTELERAIDTHRSRSVTRAFDNCRNFRQFCCLLWKLECNWAGKKAAVGPGDQGEQGRLAADSEVPRLRPKTARRFPDSPNGASPDVWRFKLDPIEKTIICTGCEGGVTVYDAHTFEILWHLAPHQTRQHPHLEFSEGYMIFDRIDLDHFEVWKSERISSRDELGGKAPERGRYLPHARLTSPRAIRAYRFQFPVLAAATRDGAVLLWNVPERRLFQTIDISASPHGDGNINYIDFDDEYVFLIGDGAKNVSVFSRATSRMAWNLGEHFEKGRAGPSTWRTTRGEAVFRDWTFSQAKWVPMPPGAWQSSSNRMNDAQVFMKPYQCWGAIHPDIKTNTLLVLGQGSLLLLRDYKSFFRDTSKPPAAFDELLFRDLVMGVDPRYVSVEFDLERDPLAWNSREQLWDVSPPSLMAVHDGKAFCVNLQPMFVDLERPAPVVASDPGDGGPAPADDAVERAAGRGPPCSLYLNYNSFVAPDHDVWVTALYESSCVQMDGTAAFCVDIDFDSRPHIQSFDFARTRRPRHASLASRNRNAGSAADSGNGSWDSDDIDGDHEDAEEAVV
;
A
#
# COMPACT_ATOMS: atom_id res chain seq x y z
N MET A 1 24.33 -42.97 16.66
CA MET A 1 23.38 -42.32 15.73
C MET A 1 24.15 -42.06 14.45
N VAL A 2 23.58 -42.38 13.30
CA VAL A 2 24.28 -42.30 11.99
C VAL A 2 23.90 -40.98 11.30
N ASP A 3 24.86 -40.29 10.69
CA ASP A 3 24.60 -39.05 9.93
C ASP A 3 23.86 -39.39 8.63
N PRO A 4 22.58 -39.04 8.47
CA PRO A 4 21.77 -39.44 7.32
C PRO A 4 22.33 -38.87 6.00
N VAL A 5 23.00 -37.72 6.02
CA VAL A 5 23.62 -37.11 4.83
C VAL A 5 24.81 -37.93 4.33
N GLN A 6 25.46 -38.70 5.20
CA GLN A 6 26.60 -39.56 4.82
C GLN A 6 26.16 -40.96 4.38
N CYS A 7 24.93 -41.37 4.70
CA CYS A 7 24.44 -42.73 4.45
C CYS A 7 23.34 -42.82 3.40
N LEU A 8 22.68 -41.70 3.08
CA LEU A 8 21.70 -41.65 2.01
C LEU A 8 22.37 -41.34 0.67
N PRO A 9 21.81 -41.84 -0.45
CA PRO A 9 22.17 -41.36 -1.78
C PRO A 9 22.02 -39.84 -1.89
N TYR A 10 22.88 -39.21 -2.70
CA TYR A 10 22.95 -37.76 -2.86
C TYR A 10 21.58 -37.15 -3.20
N GLU A 11 20.86 -37.76 -4.14
CA GLU A 11 19.56 -37.31 -4.63
C GLU A 11 18.47 -37.42 -3.56
N THR A 12 18.53 -38.47 -2.72
CA THR A 12 17.60 -38.67 -1.60
C THR A 12 17.83 -37.61 -0.53
N ALA A 13 19.09 -37.32 -0.21
CA ALA A 13 19.44 -36.26 0.73
C ALA A 13 18.95 -34.88 0.23
N LEU A 14 19.17 -34.55 -1.05
CA LEU A 14 18.66 -33.31 -1.64
C LEU A 14 17.13 -33.24 -1.63
N HIS A 15 16.44 -34.35 -1.90
CA HIS A 15 14.98 -34.39 -1.85
C HIS A 15 14.46 -34.12 -0.43
N LEU A 16 15.02 -34.76 0.59
CA LEU A 16 14.64 -34.51 1.98
C LEU A 16 14.89 -33.05 2.40
N LEU A 17 16.04 -32.50 2.03
CA LEU A 17 16.37 -31.10 2.31
C LEU A 17 15.42 -30.12 1.61
N SER A 18 14.85 -30.48 0.46
CA SER A 18 13.94 -29.57 -0.30
C SER A 18 12.62 -29.26 0.42
N PHE A 19 12.25 -30.05 1.44
CA PHE A 19 11.08 -29.78 2.29
C PHE A 19 11.36 -28.77 3.41
N LEU A 20 12.62 -28.46 3.69
CA LEU A 20 13.00 -27.49 4.70
C LEU A 20 12.80 -26.06 4.19
N ASP A 21 12.55 -25.13 5.12
CA ASP A 21 12.51 -23.71 4.81
C ASP A 21 13.93 -23.12 4.63
N PRO A 22 14.06 -21.96 3.97
CA PRO A 22 15.36 -21.31 3.74
C PRO A 22 16.18 -21.03 5.00
N TYR A 23 15.54 -20.75 6.14
CA TYR A 23 16.25 -20.55 7.40
C TYR A 23 16.83 -21.87 7.92
N THR A 24 16.03 -22.93 7.98
CA THR A 24 16.46 -24.26 8.42
C THR A 24 17.57 -24.80 7.51
N LEU A 25 17.48 -24.59 6.19
CA LEU A 25 18.57 -24.92 5.25
C LEU A 25 19.85 -24.15 5.55
N THR A 26 19.74 -22.86 5.88
CA THR A 26 20.91 -22.06 6.26
C THR A 26 21.56 -22.58 7.54
N GLN A 27 20.78 -23.01 8.54
CA GLN A 27 21.32 -23.67 9.74
C GLN A 27 21.97 -25.02 9.40
N ALA A 28 21.33 -25.82 8.54
CA ALA A 28 21.85 -27.10 8.08
C ALA A 28 23.24 -26.95 7.42
N SER A 29 23.48 -25.85 6.69
CA SER A 29 24.78 -25.57 6.07
C SER A 29 25.94 -25.38 7.06
N CYS A 30 25.64 -25.16 8.34
CA CYS A 30 26.60 -24.96 9.42
C CYS A 30 26.92 -26.25 10.21
N VAL A 31 26.25 -27.37 9.92
CA VAL A 31 26.40 -28.64 10.66
C VAL A 31 27.75 -29.30 10.38
N SER A 32 28.11 -29.46 9.10
CA SER A 32 29.39 -30.04 8.68
C SER A 32 29.72 -29.66 7.23
N ARG A 33 30.94 -29.98 6.76
CA ARG A 33 31.33 -29.75 5.36
C ARG A 33 30.44 -30.51 4.37
N SER A 34 30.04 -31.74 4.69
CA SER A 34 29.17 -32.56 3.85
C SER A 34 27.78 -31.95 3.72
N TRP A 35 27.19 -31.51 4.84
CA TRP A 35 25.91 -30.80 4.84
C TRP A 35 25.99 -29.46 4.11
N SER A 36 27.08 -28.71 4.31
CA SER A 36 27.32 -27.45 3.60
C SER A 36 27.39 -27.65 2.09
N GLY A 37 28.07 -28.71 1.63
CA GLY A 37 28.14 -29.08 0.22
C GLY A 37 26.76 -29.33 -0.39
N LEU A 38 25.91 -30.13 0.26
CA LEU A 38 24.53 -30.38 -0.20
C LEU A 38 23.68 -29.11 -0.23
N VAL A 39 23.77 -28.27 0.81
CA VAL A 39 22.97 -27.04 0.88
C VAL A 39 23.41 -26.00 -0.16
N GLN A 40 24.62 -26.10 -0.71
CA GLN A 40 25.07 -25.21 -1.79
C GLN A 40 24.57 -25.64 -3.19
N ASP A 41 23.95 -26.81 -3.30
CA ASP A 41 23.43 -27.35 -4.55
C ASP A 41 22.31 -26.48 -5.15
N SER A 42 22.43 -26.13 -6.44
CA SER A 42 21.47 -25.25 -7.12
C SER A 42 20.11 -25.92 -7.37
N GLN A 43 20.07 -27.23 -7.59
CA GLN A 43 18.83 -27.98 -7.80
C GLN A 43 17.99 -28.07 -6.53
N LEU A 44 18.63 -28.14 -5.37
CA LEU A 44 17.93 -28.02 -4.08
C LEU A 44 17.15 -26.71 -4.00
N TRP A 45 17.82 -25.58 -4.20
CA TRP A 45 17.18 -24.27 -4.08
C TRP A 45 16.16 -24.00 -5.19
N ARG A 46 16.35 -24.55 -6.38
CA ARG A 46 15.34 -24.55 -7.44
C ARG A 46 14.06 -25.27 -7.00
N ARG A 47 14.18 -26.47 -6.40
CA ARG A 47 13.02 -27.22 -5.85
C ARG A 47 12.34 -26.46 -4.71
N VAL A 48 13.12 -25.80 -3.85
CA VAL A 48 12.58 -24.93 -2.79
C VAL A 48 11.80 -23.76 -3.38
N ALA A 49 12.32 -23.09 -4.41
CA ALA A 49 11.64 -21.98 -5.09
C ALA A 49 10.29 -22.41 -5.68
N LEU A 50 10.24 -23.58 -6.33
CA LEU A 50 9.00 -24.15 -6.87
C LEU A 50 8.01 -24.52 -5.75
N ARG A 51 8.48 -25.21 -4.70
CA ARG A 51 7.63 -25.62 -3.56
C ARG A 51 6.99 -24.44 -2.85
N LEU A 52 7.75 -23.35 -2.68
CA LEU A 52 7.28 -22.14 -2.01
C LEU A 52 6.48 -21.22 -2.95
N GLY A 53 6.33 -21.57 -4.23
CA GLY A 53 5.62 -20.74 -5.21
C GLY A 53 6.35 -19.44 -5.59
N TYR A 54 7.62 -19.28 -5.21
CA TYR A 54 8.46 -18.12 -5.58
C TYR A 54 8.73 -18.06 -7.08
N HIS A 55 8.67 -19.22 -7.73
CA HIS A 55 8.77 -19.42 -9.16
C HIS A 55 7.64 -20.37 -9.57
N GLN A 56 6.86 -19.99 -10.58
CA GLN A 56 5.85 -20.87 -11.15
C GLN A 56 6.48 -21.74 -12.24
N GLY A 57 6.19 -23.04 -12.21
CA GLY A 57 6.42 -23.91 -13.35
C GLY A 57 5.50 -23.53 -14.52
N PRO A 58 5.66 -24.18 -15.69
CA PRO A 58 5.03 -23.78 -16.97
C PRO A 58 3.49 -23.83 -17.04
N SER A 59 2.75 -24.10 -15.96
CA SER A 59 1.33 -24.51 -15.99
C SER A 59 0.36 -23.68 -15.14
N HIS A 60 0.73 -22.48 -14.66
CA HIS A 60 -0.14 -21.64 -13.81
C HIS A 60 -0.58 -20.32 -14.46
N PRO A 61 -1.67 -19.67 -13.97
CA PRO A 61 -2.67 -19.01 -14.80
C PRO A 61 -2.18 -17.73 -15.48
N ARG A 62 -2.84 -17.41 -16.60
CA ARG A 62 -2.53 -16.35 -17.56
C ARG A 62 -2.53 -14.91 -17.01
N LEU A 63 -2.88 -14.67 -15.75
CA LEU A 63 -3.05 -13.32 -15.20
C LEU A 63 -2.27 -13.14 -13.88
N THR A 64 -1.52 -12.05 -13.75
CA THR A 64 -0.78 -11.70 -12.52
C THR A 64 -0.91 -10.22 -12.17
N VAL A 65 -0.85 -9.89 -10.88
CA VAL A 65 -0.89 -8.48 -10.42
C VAL A 65 0.50 -7.91 -10.29
N ALA A 66 0.74 -6.73 -10.88
CA ALA A 66 1.93 -5.93 -10.68
C ALA A 66 1.52 -4.48 -10.36
N ALA A 67 1.92 -3.94 -9.22
CA ALA A 67 1.56 -2.57 -8.80
C ALA A 67 0.05 -2.25 -8.92
N GLY A 68 -0.81 -3.22 -8.57
CA GLY A 68 -2.27 -3.08 -8.65
C GLY A 68 -2.87 -3.18 -10.07
N THR A 69 -2.09 -3.61 -11.08
CA THR A 69 -2.55 -3.82 -12.46
C THR A 69 -2.64 -5.31 -12.79
N LEU A 70 -3.72 -5.73 -13.48
CA LEU A 70 -3.84 -7.05 -14.12
C LEU A 70 -2.91 -7.16 -15.34
N ARG A 71 -1.96 -8.10 -15.31
CA ARG A 71 -1.08 -8.44 -16.44
C ARG A 71 -1.43 -9.80 -17.02
N GLU A 72 -1.61 -9.88 -18.33
CA GLU A 72 -1.52 -11.17 -19.01
C GLU A 72 -0.06 -11.62 -19.09
N ILE A 73 0.23 -12.87 -18.71
CA ILE A 73 1.55 -13.49 -18.95
C ILE A 73 1.60 -13.87 -20.43
N PRO A 74 2.58 -13.41 -21.22
CA PRO A 74 2.76 -13.84 -22.60
C PRO A 74 2.84 -15.38 -22.69
N GLU A 75 2.25 -15.98 -23.73
CA GLU A 75 2.31 -17.42 -23.97
C GLU A 75 3.77 -17.91 -23.89
N SER A 76 4.01 -18.97 -23.10
CA SER A 76 5.35 -19.53 -23.02
C SER A 76 5.75 -20.05 -24.40
N PRO A 77 7.00 -19.81 -24.84
CA PRO A 77 7.55 -20.57 -25.95
C PRO A 77 7.39 -22.07 -25.65
N GLU A 78 7.10 -22.85 -26.70
CA GLU A 78 6.93 -24.30 -26.63
C GLU A 78 7.98 -24.99 -25.77
N GLU A 79 7.55 -26.08 -25.12
CA GLU A 79 8.33 -26.96 -24.24
C GLU A 79 9.73 -27.23 -24.77
N GLY A 80 10.68 -26.47 -24.26
CA GLY A 80 12.10 -26.77 -24.24
C GLY A 80 12.58 -26.61 -22.81
N THR A 81 13.39 -27.55 -22.34
CA THR A 81 14.07 -27.48 -21.04
C THR A 81 14.90 -26.19 -20.97
N LEU A 82 14.31 -25.12 -20.45
CA LEU A 82 15.05 -23.91 -20.11
C LEU A 82 16.14 -24.32 -19.13
N ASP A 83 17.38 -23.88 -19.37
CA ASP A 83 18.43 -24.11 -18.39
C ASP A 83 18.07 -23.40 -17.07
N ALA A 84 18.62 -23.91 -15.97
CA ALA A 84 18.30 -23.42 -14.63
C ALA A 84 18.67 -21.92 -14.44
N SER A 85 19.62 -21.41 -15.23
CA SER A 85 20.03 -20.00 -15.21
C SER A 85 18.95 -19.11 -15.82
N THR A 86 18.37 -19.51 -16.95
CA THR A 86 17.30 -18.81 -17.64
C THR A 86 16.02 -18.82 -16.82
N GLU A 87 15.70 -19.94 -16.18
CA GLU A 87 14.56 -20.02 -15.25
C GLU A 87 14.74 -19.09 -14.04
N LEU A 88 15.95 -19.04 -13.47
CA LEU A 88 16.26 -18.14 -12.37
C LEU A 88 16.12 -16.67 -12.79
N GLU A 89 16.69 -16.27 -13.92
CA GLU A 89 16.59 -14.88 -14.40
C GLU A 89 15.13 -14.50 -14.65
N ARG A 90 14.31 -15.39 -15.21
CA ARG A 90 12.86 -15.15 -15.35
C ARG A 90 12.17 -15.00 -13.99
N ALA A 91 12.51 -15.84 -13.01
CA ALA A 91 11.96 -15.73 -11.66
C ALA A 91 12.34 -14.39 -11.02
N ILE A 92 13.61 -14.00 -11.09
CA ILE A 92 14.11 -12.72 -10.58
C ILE A 92 13.42 -11.56 -11.29
N ASP A 93 13.32 -11.59 -12.62
CA ASP A 93 12.73 -10.52 -13.42
C ASP A 93 11.23 -10.35 -13.14
N THR A 94 10.53 -11.46 -12.87
CA THR A 94 9.11 -11.43 -12.45
C THR A 94 8.90 -10.60 -11.18
N HIS A 95 9.81 -10.69 -10.19
CA HIS A 95 9.74 -9.89 -8.97
C HIS A 95 10.34 -8.49 -9.15
N ARG A 96 11.44 -8.40 -9.92
CA ARG A 96 12.12 -7.13 -10.22
C ARG A 96 11.19 -6.18 -10.98
N SER A 97 10.45 -6.65 -11.98
CA SER A 97 9.54 -5.84 -12.79
C SER A 97 8.27 -5.39 -12.05
N ARG A 98 8.10 -5.77 -10.78
CA ARG A 98 6.97 -5.39 -9.91
C ARG A 98 7.36 -4.56 -8.71
N SER A 99 8.65 -4.37 -8.47
CA SER A 99 9.15 -3.58 -7.35
C SER A 99 9.93 -2.38 -7.87
N VAL A 100 9.79 -1.23 -7.25
CA VAL A 100 10.62 -0.06 -7.54
C VAL A 100 12.00 -0.16 -6.86
N THR A 101 12.14 -1.00 -5.84
CA THR A 101 13.39 -1.19 -5.09
C THR A 101 14.40 -2.05 -5.86
N ARG A 102 15.69 -1.89 -5.54
CA ARG A 102 16.80 -2.74 -6.03
C ARG A 102 17.00 -4.03 -5.23
N ALA A 103 15.96 -4.50 -4.54
CA ALA A 103 16.04 -5.69 -3.67
C ALA A 103 16.59 -6.92 -4.41
N PHE A 104 16.18 -7.10 -5.66
CA PHE A 104 16.48 -8.28 -6.48
C PHE A 104 17.69 -8.12 -7.42
N ASP A 105 18.32 -6.95 -7.47
CA ASP A 105 19.40 -6.65 -8.43
C ASP A 105 20.66 -7.51 -8.21
N ASN A 106 20.90 -7.90 -6.96
CA ASN A 106 22.07 -8.69 -6.58
C ASN A 106 21.79 -10.19 -6.44
N CYS A 107 20.58 -10.65 -6.77
CA CYS A 107 20.27 -12.08 -6.78
C CYS A 107 20.94 -12.73 -7.99
N ARG A 108 21.82 -13.70 -7.75
CA ARG A 108 22.58 -14.41 -8.81
C ARG A 108 22.36 -15.93 -8.80
N ASN A 109 21.65 -16.44 -7.81
CA ASN A 109 21.34 -17.87 -7.68
C ASN A 109 20.01 -18.07 -6.91
N PHE A 110 19.40 -19.25 -7.07
CA PHE A 110 18.15 -19.61 -6.39
C PHE A 110 18.26 -19.51 -4.87
N ARG A 111 19.43 -19.75 -4.27
CA ARG A 111 19.64 -19.60 -2.83
C ARG A 111 19.42 -18.16 -2.36
N GLN A 112 20.09 -17.21 -3.02
CA GLN A 112 19.94 -15.79 -2.70
C GLN A 112 18.50 -15.33 -2.91
N PHE A 113 17.88 -15.74 -4.02
CA PHE A 113 16.50 -15.43 -4.35
C PHE A 113 15.50 -15.97 -3.31
N CYS A 114 15.57 -17.25 -2.97
CA CYS A 114 14.70 -17.87 -1.95
C CYS A 114 14.91 -17.26 -0.57
N CYS A 115 16.17 -17.04 -0.17
CA CYS A 115 16.47 -16.42 1.12
C CYS A 115 15.97 -14.97 1.20
N LEU A 116 16.00 -14.22 0.10
CA LEU A 116 15.49 -12.86 0.06
C LEU A 116 13.95 -12.84 0.18
N LEU A 117 13.25 -13.64 -0.63
CA LEU A 117 11.80 -13.72 -0.57
C LEU A 117 11.30 -14.24 0.78
N TRP A 118 11.94 -15.26 1.34
CA TRP A 118 11.63 -15.73 2.68
C TRP A 118 11.85 -14.66 3.75
N LYS A 119 12.92 -13.87 3.64
CA LYS A 119 13.15 -12.73 4.55
C LYS A 119 12.08 -11.66 4.39
N LEU A 120 11.67 -11.35 3.17
CA LEU A 120 10.57 -10.43 2.89
C LEU A 120 9.27 -10.92 3.51
N GLU A 121 8.91 -12.19 3.29
CA GLU A 121 7.75 -12.81 3.92
C GLU A 121 7.85 -12.82 5.44
N CYS A 122 9.02 -13.02 6.03
CA CYS A 122 9.23 -12.93 7.47
C CYS A 122 9.06 -11.49 7.99
N ASN A 123 9.53 -10.49 7.24
CA ASN A 123 9.37 -9.09 7.61
C ASN A 123 7.89 -8.68 7.54
N TRP A 124 7.15 -9.17 6.54
CA TRP A 124 5.70 -9.04 6.40
C TRP A 124 4.90 -9.92 7.39
N ALA A 125 5.51 -10.98 7.89
CA ALA A 125 4.92 -11.87 8.89
C ALA A 125 4.97 -11.32 10.31
N GLY A 126 5.82 -10.32 10.53
CA GLY A 126 6.32 -9.97 11.85
C GLY A 126 6.98 -11.13 12.61
N LYS A 127 7.48 -12.15 11.91
CA LYS A 127 8.26 -13.24 12.50
C LYS A 127 9.70 -12.75 12.69
N LYS A 128 10.30 -12.98 13.86
CA LYS A 128 11.76 -12.85 14.00
C LYS A 128 12.40 -13.85 13.02
N ALA A 129 12.97 -13.35 11.93
CA ALA A 129 14.03 -14.10 11.26
C ALA A 129 15.11 -14.29 12.34
N ALA A 130 15.29 -15.51 12.84
CA ALA A 130 16.18 -15.76 13.95
C ALA A 130 17.55 -15.14 13.65
N VAL A 131 17.89 -14.13 14.45
CA VAL A 131 19.06 -13.28 14.26
C VAL A 131 20.29 -14.17 14.38
N GLY A 132 21.21 -14.06 13.42
CA GLY A 132 22.47 -14.79 13.50
C GLY A 132 23.26 -14.43 14.77
N PRO A 133 24.26 -15.22 15.20
CA PRO A 133 24.89 -15.10 16.52
C PRO A 133 25.71 -13.82 16.79
N GLY A 134 25.62 -12.77 15.96
CA GLY A 134 26.58 -11.66 15.95
C GLY A 134 26.09 -10.28 16.36
N ASP A 135 24.80 -10.07 16.68
CA ASP A 135 24.24 -8.72 16.91
C ASP A 135 23.57 -8.57 18.28
N GLN A 136 24.19 -9.16 19.32
CA GLN A 136 23.79 -8.95 20.72
C GLN A 136 24.42 -7.66 21.27
N GLY A 137 24.00 -6.51 20.72
CA GLY A 137 24.16 -5.22 21.41
C GLY A 137 23.09 -5.04 22.50
N GLU A 138 23.32 -4.14 23.45
CA GLU A 138 22.57 -3.87 24.69
C GLU A 138 21.03 -3.70 24.58
N GLN A 139 20.44 -3.74 23.38
CA GLN A 139 18.99 -3.84 23.15
C GLN A 139 18.40 -5.23 23.44
N GLY A 140 19.24 -6.24 23.71
CA GLY A 140 18.83 -7.63 23.98
C GLY A 140 18.06 -7.87 25.28
N ARG A 141 18.02 -6.91 26.22
CA ARG A 141 17.37 -7.09 27.54
C ARG A 141 15.93 -6.59 27.64
N LEU A 142 15.39 -5.90 26.63
CA LEU A 142 13.99 -5.41 26.62
C LEU A 142 13.10 -6.10 25.57
N ALA A 143 13.63 -7.07 24.81
CA ALA A 143 12.95 -7.66 23.64
C ALA A 143 12.66 -9.17 23.75
N ALA A 144 12.68 -9.71 24.97
CA ALA A 144 12.37 -11.10 25.27
C ALA A 144 10.86 -11.36 25.53
N ASP A 145 10.07 -10.33 25.85
CA ASP A 145 8.69 -10.49 26.36
C ASP A 145 7.59 -9.96 25.44
N SER A 146 7.44 -10.47 24.21
CA SER A 146 6.17 -10.23 23.51
C SER A 146 5.86 -11.30 22.48
N GLU A 147 4.82 -12.08 22.78
CA GLU A 147 4.21 -13.09 21.89
C GLU A 147 3.54 -12.49 20.64
N VAL A 148 3.39 -11.16 20.55
CA VAL A 148 2.64 -10.50 19.47
C VAL A 148 3.54 -10.26 18.25
N PRO A 149 3.17 -10.76 17.04
CA PRO A 149 3.90 -10.50 15.80
C PRO A 149 4.00 -8.99 15.47
N ARG A 150 5.14 -8.55 14.95
CA ARG A 150 5.40 -7.13 14.66
C ARG A 150 6.07 -6.88 13.31
N LEU A 151 5.50 -6.00 12.49
CA LEU A 151 6.16 -5.49 11.30
C LEU A 151 7.13 -4.38 11.68
N ARG A 152 8.34 -4.47 11.13
CA ARG A 152 9.37 -3.45 11.28
C ARG A 152 9.97 -3.16 9.92
N PRO A 153 9.56 -2.06 9.26
CA PRO A 153 10.28 -1.51 8.12
C PRO A 153 11.75 -1.35 8.52
N LYS A 154 12.64 -1.82 7.66
CA LYS A 154 14.09 -1.79 7.93
C LYS A 154 14.64 -0.38 7.83
N THR A 155 14.04 0.41 6.94
CA THR A 155 14.27 1.86 6.82
C THR A 155 12.95 2.56 6.55
N ALA A 156 12.74 3.66 7.26
CA ALA A 156 11.76 4.68 6.90
C ALA A 156 12.56 5.84 6.28
N ARG A 157 12.24 6.25 5.05
CA ARG A 157 12.94 7.34 4.38
C ARG A 157 11.97 8.39 3.87
N ARG A 158 12.27 9.63 4.23
CA ARG A 158 11.81 10.83 3.55
C ARG A 158 12.62 11.03 2.28
N PHE A 159 11.93 11.40 1.21
CA PHE A 159 12.60 11.80 -0.03
C PHE A 159 13.39 13.07 0.25
N PRO A 160 14.67 13.13 -0.14
CA PRO A 160 15.49 14.30 0.11
C PRO A 160 14.91 15.52 -0.59
N ASP A 161 15.13 16.69 0.00
CA ASP A 161 14.95 17.94 -0.72
C ASP A 161 15.82 17.94 -1.98
N SER A 162 15.39 18.65 -3.03
CA SER A 162 16.16 18.81 -4.25
C SER A 162 17.61 19.19 -3.94
N PRO A 163 18.61 18.78 -4.74
CA PRO A 163 20.00 19.21 -4.59
C PRO A 163 20.18 20.75 -4.48
N ASN A 164 19.20 21.50 -5.00
CA ASN A 164 19.14 22.97 -4.95
C ASN A 164 18.47 23.53 -3.67
N GLY A 165 18.19 22.70 -2.66
CA GLY A 165 17.52 23.09 -1.41
C GLY A 165 16.02 23.33 -1.53
N ALA A 166 15.41 23.12 -2.70
CA ALA A 166 13.97 23.22 -2.89
C ALA A 166 13.27 21.89 -2.51
N SER A 167 12.31 21.94 -1.59
CA SER A 167 11.45 20.80 -1.29
C SER A 167 10.71 20.35 -2.56
N PRO A 168 10.55 19.04 -2.82
CA PRO A 168 9.77 18.56 -3.94
C PRO A 168 8.29 19.00 -3.80
N ASP A 169 7.70 19.49 -4.88
CA ASP A 169 6.25 19.76 -4.96
C ASP A 169 5.52 18.45 -5.27
N VAL A 170 4.84 17.88 -4.28
CA VAL A 170 4.21 16.55 -4.38
C VAL A 170 2.74 16.60 -3.98
N TRP A 171 1.87 16.28 -4.92
CA TRP A 171 0.46 16.03 -4.69
C TRP A 171 0.10 14.55 -4.82
N ARG A 172 0.39 13.90 -5.95
CA ARG A 172 0.20 12.45 -6.09
C ARG A 172 1.39 11.82 -6.75
N PHE A 173 1.59 10.54 -6.52
CA PHE A 173 2.65 9.81 -7.20
C PHE A 173 2.26 8.38 -7.58
N LYS A 174 2.94 7.86 -8.59
CA LYS A 174 2.86 6.47 -9.05
C LYS A 174 4.27 5.90 -9.24
N LEU A 175 4.38 4.59 -9.11
CA LEU A 175 5.64 3.86 -9.25
C LEU A 175 5.72 3.23 -10.65
N ASP A 176 6.85 3.40 -11.34
CA ASP A 176 7.21 2.55 -12.48
C ASP A 176 8.30 1.54 -12.06
N PRO A 177 7.93 0.29 -11.75
CA PRO A 177 8.89 -0.73 -11.34
C PRO A 177 9.79 -1.24 -12.48
N ILE A 178 9.42 -1.03 -13.75
CA ILE A 178 10.23 -1.44 -14.91
C ILE A 178 11.39 -0.46 -15.07
N GLU A 179 11.10 0.84 -15.08
CA GLU A 179 12.14 1.86 -15.17
C GLU A 179 12.74 2.24 -13.82
N LYS A 180 12.22 1.77 -12.68
CA LYS A 180 12.66 2.18 -11.34
C LYS A 180 12.53 3.68 -11.13
N THR A 181 11.41 4.25 -11.56
CA THR A 181 11.11 5.68 -11.47
C THR A 181 9.88 5.94 -10.64
N ILE A 182 9.77 7.19 -10.18
CA ILE A 182 8.63 7.68 -9.41
C ILE A 182 8.11 8.91 -10.15
N ILE A 183 6.83 8.85 -10.51
CA ILE A 183 6.15 9.87 -11.29
C ILE A 183 5.30 10.65 -10.31
N CYS A 184 5.51 11.96 -10.20
CA CYS A 184 4.82 12.84 -9.26
C CYS A 184 4.06 13.93 -10.01
N THR A 185 2.85 14.25 -9.58
CA THR A 185 2.19 15.54 -9.87
C THR A 185 2.38 16.48 -8.70
N GLY A 186 2.44 17.80 -8.94
CA GLY A 186 2.62 18.82 -7.90
C GLY A 186 1.32 19.44 -7.39
N CYS A 187 1.36 20.02 -6.19
CA CYS A 187 0.28 20.86 -5.66
C CYS A 187 0.09 22.10 -6.52
N GLU A 188 1.18 22.72 -6.95
CA GLU A 188 1.16 23.88 -7.88
C GLU A 188 0.96 23.46 -9.36
N GLY A 189 0.85 22.16 -9.61
CA GLY A 189 0.78 21.56 -10.94
C GLY A 189 2.12 20.99 -11.40
N GLY A 190 2.23 20.69 -12.68
CA GLY A 190 3.37 20.03 -13.29
C GLY A 190 3.42 18.53 -13.02
N VAL A 191 4.40 17.90 -13.66
CA VAL A 191 4.71 16.47 -13.50
C VAL A 191 6.22 16.37 -13.39
N THR A 192 6.73 15.59 -12.44
CA THR A 192 8.17 15.32 -12.33
C THR A 192 8.41 13.82 -12.22
N VAL A 193 9.37 13.31 -12.98
CA VAL A 193 9.79 11.91 -12.96
C VAL A 193 11.18 11.83 -12.33
N TYR A 194 11.27 11.10 -11.22
CA TYR A 194 12.48 10.90 -10.46
C TYR A 194 13.05 9.49 -10.67
N ASP A 195 14.38 9.36 -10.62
CA ASP A 195 14.99 8.07 -10.30
C ASP A 195 14.61 7.67 -8.87
N ALA A 196 14.06 6.46 -8.68
CA ALA A 196 13.56 6.04 -7.37
C ALA A 196 14.66 5.82 -6.31
N HIS A 197 15.94 5.82 -6.68
CA HIS A 197 17.07 5.55 -5.79
C HIS A 197 17.94 6.78 -5.57
N THR A 198 18.27 7.52 -6.63
CA THR A 198 19.10 8.72 -6.56
C THR A 198 18.26 9.98 -6.32
N PHE A 199 16.96 9.92 -6.61
CA PHE A 199 16.04 11.07 -6.60
C PHE A 199 16.43 12.18 -7.57
N GLU A 200 17.26 11.85 -8.56
CA GLU A 200 17.57 12.75 -9.67
C GLU A 200 16.33 12.91 -10.56
N ILE A 201 16.08 14.14 -11.00
CA ILE A 201 15.02 14.44 -11.96
C ILE A 201 15.46 13.94 -13.34
N LEU A 202 14.66 13.07 -13.94
CA LEU A 202 14.89 12.51 -15.27
C LEU A 202 14.12 13.27 -16.35
N TRP A 203 12.93 13.76 -16.00
CA TRP A 203 12.01 14.45 -16.91
C TRP A 203 10.96 15.24 -16.11
N HIS A 204 10.45 16.35 -16.67
CA HIS A 204 9.39 17.11 -16.04
C HIS A 204 8.52 17.90 -17.04
N LEU A 205 7.31 18.23 -16.60
CA LEU A 205 6.45 19.30 -17.12
C LEU A 205 6.42 20.42 -16.08
N ALA A 206 6.53 21.66 -16.54
CA ALA A 206 6.48 22.83 -15.68
C ALA A 206 5.10 22.98 -15.00
N PRO A 207 5.02 23.62 -13.81
CA PRO A 207 3.79 23.72 -13.04
C PRO A 207 2.56 24.22 -13.82
N HIS A 208 2.75 25.25 -14.64
CA HIS A 208 1.69 25.87 -15.46
C HIS A 208 1.18 25.01 -16.62
N GLN A 209 1.82 23.87 -16.93
CA GLN A 209 1.40 22.99 -18.01
C GLN A 209 0.25 22.06 -17.60
N THR A 210 -0.02 21.92 -16.31
CA THR A 210 -1.18 21.21 -15.78
C THR A 210 -1.99 22.13 -14.86
N ARG A 211 -3.16 21.66 -14.42
CA ARG A 211 -3.85 22.30 -13.29
C ARG A 211 -3.10 22.04 -11.98
N GLN A 212 -3.37 22.85 -10.96
CA GLN A 212 -2.99 22.52 -9.58
C GLN A 212 -3.63 21.20 -9.14
N HIS A 213 -2.94 20.48 -8.26
CA HIS A 213 -3.39 19.20 -7.69
C HIS A 213 -3.90 18.16 -8.74
N PRO A 214 -3.19 17.92 -9.87
CA PRO A 214 -3.67 16.98 -10.89
C PRO A 214 -3.76 15.57 -10.32
N HIS A 215 -4.88 14.89 -10.57
CA HIS A 215 -4.97 13.48 -10.27
C HIS A 215 -4.05 12.71 -11.21
N LEU A 216 -3.41 11.66 -10.71
CA LEU A 216 -2.38 10.92 -11.44
C LEU A 216 -2.68 9.43 -11.43
N GLU A 217 -2.73 8.84 -12.61
CA GLU A 217 -2.73 7.40 -12.80
C GLU A 217 -1.60 6.98 -13.74
N PHE A 218 -1.09 5.77 -13.52
CA PHE A 218 -0.01 5.20 -14.32
C PHE A 218 -0.12 3.68 -14.35
N SER A 219 0.08 3.09 -15.52
CA SER A 219 0.15 1.64 -15.70
C SER A 219 0.82 1.31 -17.04
N GLU A 220 1.70 0.31 -17.06
CA GLU A 220 2.39 -0.22 -18.26
C GLU A 220 2.99 0.86 -19.20
N GLY A 221 3.63 1.87 -18.63
CA GLY A 221 4.29 2.94 -19.41
C GLY A 221 3.34 4.02 -19.94
N TYR A 222 2.05 3.98 -19.58
CA TYR A 222 1.10 5.05 -19.84
C TYR A 222 0.83 5.84 -18.56
N MET A 223 0.96 7.15 -18.66
CA MET A 223 0.66 8.12 -17.61
C MET A 223 -0.56 8.93 -18.00
N ILE A 224 -1.49 9.13 -17.07
CA ILE A 224 -2.74 9.86 -17.29
C ILE A 224 -2.94 10.84 -16.14
N PHE A 225 -3.23 12.10 -16.48
CA PHE A 225 -3.68 13.09 -15.52
C PHE A 225 -4.80 13.95 -16.11
N ASP A 226 -5.57 14.58 -15.24
CA ASP A 226 -6.79 15.28 -15.63
C ASP A 226 -6.61 16.79 -15.84
N ARG A 227 -7.51 17.35 -16.65
CA ARG A 227 -7.61 18.76 -16.99
C ARG A 227 -8.97 19.31 -16.56
N ILE A 228 -9.02 20.63 -16.39
CA ILE A 228 -10.28 21.35 -16.08
C ILE A 228 -11.20 21.43 -17.31
N ASP A 229 -10.64 21.37 -18.53
CA ASP A 229 -11.35 21.52 -19.80
C ASP A 229 -12.11 20.25 -20.26
N LEU A 230 -12.88 20.37 -21.36
CA LEU A 230 -13.65 19.27 -21.98
C LEU A 230 -12.77 18.08 -22.43
N ASP A 231 -11.51 18.34 -22.78
CA ASP A 231 -10.47 17.32 -23.00
C ASP A 231 -9.93 16.84 -21.64
N HIS A 232 -10.78 16.13 -20.91
CA HIS A 232 -10.59 15.91 -19.48
C HIS A 232 -9.33 15.10 -19.14
N PHE A 233 -8.83 14.23 -20.03
CA PHE A 233 -7.63 13.42 -19.77
C PHE A 233 -6.49 13.73 -20.74
N GLU A 234 -5.30 13.99 -20.21
CA GLU A 234 -4.07 14.01 -20.98
C GLU A 234 -3.29 12.71 -20.76
N VAL A 235 -2.99 12.02 -21.86
CA VAL A 235 -2.33 10.72 -21.87
C VAL A 235 -0.93 10.87 -22.44
N TRP A 236 0.04 10.39 -21.68
CA TRP A 236 1.44 10.37 -22.01
C TRP A 236 1.94 8.93 -22.07
N LYS A 237 2.86 8.66 -23.00
CA LYS A 237 3.42 7.33 -23.27
C LYS A 237 4.93 7.38 -23.05
N SER A 238 5.45 6.44 -22.27
CA SER A 238 6.89 6.31 -22.01
C SER A 238 7.65 6.09 -23.32
N GLU A 239 8.83 6.71 -23.44
CA GLU A 239 9.68 6.49 -24.60
C GLU A 239 10.06 5.00 -24.75
N ARG A 240 10.18 4.25 -23.65
CA ARG A 240 10.50 2.81 -23.64
C ARG A 240 9.56 1.96 -24.50
N ILE A 241 8.29 2.34 -24.56
CA ILE A 241 7.26 1.61 -25.32
C ILE A 241 6.88 2.33 -26.62
N SER A 242 7.61 3.39 -26.97
CA SER A 242 7.41 4.17 -28.19
C SER A 242 8.26 3.63 -29.33
N SER A 243 7.76 3.72 -30.56
CA SER A 243 8.51 3.30 -31.73
C SER A 243 9.67 4.25 -32.01
N ARG A 244 10.71 3.78 -32.72
CA ARG A 244 11.80 4.67 -33.15
C ARG A 244 11.30 5.82 -34.03
N ASP A 245 10.25 5.60 -34.81
CA ASP A 245 9.67 6.64 -35.66
C ASP A 245 9.00 7.72 -34.81
N GLU A 246 8.28 7.35 -33.74
CA GLU A 246 7.71 8.29 -32.75
C GLU A 246 8.80 9.13 -32.06
N LEU A 247 10.00 8.56 -31.88
CA LEU A 247 11.17 9.20 -31.26
C LEU A 247 12.07 9.97 -32.24
N GLY A 248 11.68 10.06 -33.52
CA GLY A 248 12.50 10.72 -34.55
C GLY A 248 13.85 10.04 -34.79
N GLY A 249 13.89 8.71 -34.70
CA GLY A 249 15.07 7.86 -34.88
C GLY A 249 15.97 7.72 -33.65
N LYS A 250 15.71 8.48 -32.58
CA LYS A 250 16.48 8.44 -31.33
C LYS A 250 16.21 7.16 -30.54
N ALA A 251 17.17 6.79 -29.71
CA ALA A 251 16.98 5.74 -28.70
C ALA A 251 16.10 6.30 -27.57
N PRO A 252 15.23 5.47 -26.96
CA PRO A 252 14.40 5.92 -25.85
C PRO A 252 15.25 6.29 -24.64
N GLU A 253 14.96 7.42 -24.03
CA GLU A 253 15.56 7.86 -22.79
C GLU A 253 14.70 7.40 -21.60
N ARG A 254 15.37 6.84 -20.58
CA ARG A 254 14.71 6.38 -19.36
C ARG A 254 14.02 7.53 -18.63
N GLY A 255 12.79 7.29 -18.16
CA GLY A 255 12.01 8.25 -17.39
C GLY A 255 11.34 9.33 -18.23
N ARG A 256 11.49 9.30 -19.55
CA ARG A 256 10.88 10.28 -20.46
C ARG A 256 9.55 9.81 -21.04
N TYR A 257 8.70 10.78 -21.32
CA TYR A 257 7.35 10.58 -21.82
C TYR A 257 7.06 11.50 -23.00
N LEU A 258 6.30 10.98 -23.96
CA LEU A 258 5.78 11.70 -25.11
C LEU A 258 4.26 11.88 -24.96
N PRO A 259 3.68 12.99 -25.46
CA PRO A 259 2.23 13.12 -25.57
C PRO A 259 1.67 12.00 -26.47
N HIS A 260 0.65 11.28 -26.00
CA HIS A 260 0.01 10.21 -26.77
C HIS A 260 -1.39 10.61 -27.22
N ALA A 261 -2.23 11.10 -26.31
CA ALA A 261 -3.62 11.43 -26.63
C ALA A 261 -4.21 12.45 -25.66
N ARG A 262 -5.28 13.11 -26.11
CA ARG A 262 -6.25 13.77 -25.25
C ARG A 262 -7.57 13.04 -25.40
N LEU A 263 -8.10 12.50 -24.30
CA LEU A 263 -9.37 11.79 -24.31
C LEU A 263 -10.47 12.73 -23.84
N THR A 264 -11.29 13.18 -24.79
CA THR A 264 -12.46 14.01 -24.52
C THR A 264 -13.56 13.16 -23.89
N SER A 265 -14.14 13.67 -22.80
CA SER A 265 -15.33 13.05 -22.19
C SER A 265 -16.58 13.78 -22.67
N PRO A 266 -17.63 13.07 -23.13
CA PRO A 266 -18.92 13.70 -23.46
C PRO A 266 -19.70 14.13 -22.22
N ARG A 267 -19.25 13.76 -21.01
CA ARG A 267 -19.92 13.95 -19.73
C ARG A 267 -18.94 14.43 -18.67
N ALA A 268 -19.42 15.22 -17.70
CA ALA A 268 -18.57 15.70 -16.62
C ALA A 268 -18.09 14.54 -15.74
N ILE A 269 -16.77 14.41 -15.57
CA ILE A 269 -16.15 13.34 -14.79
C ILE A 269 -16.08 13.71 -13.31
N ARG A 270 -16.22 12.70 -12.45
CA ARG A 270 -16.16 12.82 -10.99
C ARG A 270 -14.95 12.11 -10.38
N ALA A 271 -14.66 10.91 -10.86
CA ALA A 271 -13.57 10.05 -10.40
C ALA A 271 -13.14 9.12 -11.53
N TYR A 272 -11.88 8.71 -11.54
CA TYR A 272 -11.38 7.78 -12.55
C TYR A 272 -10.26 6.90 -12.00
N ARG A 273 -10.05 5.79 -12.70
CA ARG A 273 -9.03 4.79 -12.40
C ARG A 273 -8.49 4.23 -13.70
N PHE A 274 -7.19 4.05 -13.78
CA PHE A 274 -6.55 3.43 -14.94
C PHE A 274 -5.83 2.15 -14.51
N GLN A 275 -6.14 1.07 -15.22
CA GLN A 275 -5.37 -0.17 -15.19
C GLN A 275 -5.22 -0.60 -16.64
N PHE A 276 -3.98 -0.71 -17.11
CA PHE A 276 -3.72 -0.94 -18.52
C PHE A 276 -4.50 -2.17 -19.05
N PRO A 277 -5.14 -2.08 -20.23
CA PRO A 277 -5.19 -0.93 -21.15
C PRO A 277 -6.37 0.03 -20.93
N VAL A 278 -7.15 -0.15 -19.85
CA VAL A 278 -8.46 0.48 -19.67
C VAL A 278 -8.41 1.66 -18.70
N LEU A 279 -8.92 2.81 -19.14
CA LEU A 279 -9.29 3.92 -18.26
C LEU A 279 -10.78 3.83 -17.99
N ALA A 280 -11.17 3.71 -16.72
CA ALA A 280 -12.56 3.79 -16.28
C ALA A 280 -12.81 5.14 -15.60
N ALA A 281 -13.83 5.89 -16.03
CA ALA A 281 -14.21 7.14 -15.39
C ALA A 281 -15.69 7.20 -15.09
N ALA A 282 -16.02 7.53 -13.84
CA ALA A 282 -17.37 7.73 -13.38
C ALA A 282 -17.78 9.20 -13.60
N THR A 283 -18.98 9.40 -14.14
CA THR A 283 -19.51 10.73 -14.47
C THR A 283 -20.38 11.26 -13.33
N ARG A 284 -20.62 12.57 -13.33
CA ARG A 284 -21.51 13.25 -12.37
C ARG A 284 -23.00 13.04 -12.67
N ASP A 285 -23.33 12.49 -13.83
CA ASP A 285 -24.68 12.36 -14.37
C ASP A 285 -25.07 10.89 -14.63
N GLY A 286 -24.47 9.96 -13.89
CA GLY A 286 -24.94 8.58 -13.81
C GLY A 286 -24.42 7.65 -14.90
N ALA A 287 -23.16 7.78 -15.32
CA ALA A 287 -22.51 6.81 -16.21
C ALA A 287 -21.09 6.42 -15.74
N VAL A 288 -20.62 5.26 -16.17
CA VAL A 288 -19.18 4.91 -16.20
C VAL A 288 -18.75 4.75 -17.65
N LEU A 289 -17.69 5.45 -18.02
CA LEU A 289 -17.10 5.46 -19.35
C LEU A 289 -15.78 4.66 -19.33
N LEU A 290 -15.60 3.76 -20.30
CA LEU A 290 -14.43 2.88 -20.40
C LEU A 290 -13.71 3.09 -21.73
N TRP A 291 -12.48 3.62 -21.66
CA TRP A 291 -11.62 3.83 -22.81
C TRP A 291 -10.52 2.78 -22.89
N ASN A 292 -10.21 2.36 -24.11
CA ASN A 292 -8.94 1.73 -24.43
C ASN A 292 -7.93 2.84 -24.72
N VAL A 293 -6.93 2.96 -23.87
CA VAL A 293 -5.97 4.09 -23.89
C VAL A 293 -4.99 3.99 -25.08
N PRO A 294 -4.37 2.83 -25.38
CA PRO A 294 -3.58 2.67 -26.60
C PRO A 294 -4.36 3.02 -27.88
N GLU A 295 -5.59 2.51 -28.01
CA GLU A 295 -6.45 2.72 -29.19
C GLU A 295 -7.12 4.11 -29.21
N ARG A 296 -7.05 4.87 -28.11
CA ARG A 296 -7.68 6.20 -27.95
C ARG A 296 -9.19 6.17 -28.16
N ARG A 297 -9.84 5.08 -27.73
CA ARG A 297 -11.23 4.78 -28.07
C ARG A 297 -12.10 4.53 -26.84
N LEU A 298 -13.18 5.29 -26.69
CA LEU A 298 -14.28 4.95 -25.79
C LEU A 298 -14.99 3.72 -26.38
N PHE A 299 -14.96 2.58 -25.68
CA PHE A 299 -15.54 1.34 -26.20
C PHE A 299 -16.75 0.86 -25.43
N GLN A 300 -16.98 1.36 -24.22
CA GLN A 300 -18.13 0.96 -23.41
C GLN A 300 -18.59 2.09 -22.49
N THR A 301 -19.91 2.17 -22.33
CA THR A 301 -20.58 3.00 -21.33
C THR A 301 -21.49 2.10 -20.49
N ILE A 302 -21.39 2.20 -19.17
CA ILE A 302 -22.28 1.52 -18.22
C ILE A 302 -23.20 2.60 -17.64
N ASP A 303 -24.51 2.39 -17.76
CA ASP A 303 -25.51 3.24 -17.14
C ASP A 303 -25.63 2.90 -15.65
N ILE A 304 -25.39 3.89 -14.80
CA ILE A 304 -25.48 3.77 -13.33
C ILE A 304 -26.57 4.69 -12.76
N SER A 305 -27.39 5.31 -13.61
CA SER A 305 -28.42 6.28 -13.22
C SER A 305 -29.47 5.71 -12.25
N ALA A 306 -29.76 4.41 -12.33
CA ALA A 306 -30.68 3.71 -11.45
C ALA A 306 -30.06 3.29 -10.09
N SER A 307 -28.78 3.59 -9.86
CA SER A 307 -28.09 3.25 -8.61
C SER A 307 -28.00 4.45 -7.67
N PRO A 308 -27.55 4.27 -6.41
CA PRO A 308 -27.26 5.37 -5.48
C PRO A 308 -26.17 6.34 -5.95
N HIS A 309 -25.55 6.10 -7.11
CA HIS A 309 -24.51 6.93 -7.72
C HIS A 309 -25.01 7.73 -8.94
N GLY A 310 -26.31 7.62 -9.28
CA GLY A 310 -26.89 8.16 -10.51
C GLY A 310 -26.81 9.69 -10.65
N ASP A 311 -26.65 10.40 -9.54
CA ASP A 311 -26.52 11.86 -9.44
C ASP A 311 -25.08 12.31 -9.14
N GLY A 312 -24.09 11.42 -9.31
CA GLY A 312 -22.68 11.73 -9.09
C GLY A 312 -22.23 11.59 -7.63
N ASN A 313 -23.00 10.90 -6.79
CA ASN A 313 -22.58 10.43 -5.46
C ASN A 313 -21.45 9.38 -5.55
N ILE A 314 -20.25 9.82 -5.88
CA ILE A 314 -19.08 8.98 -6.14
C ILE A 314 -17.86 9.59 -5.45
N ASN A 315 -17.23 8.81 -4.59
CA ASN A 315 -16.00 9.15 -3.89
C ASN A 315 -14.79 8.44 -4.48
N TYR A 316 -14.98 7.19 -4.92
CA TYR A 316 -13.91 6.38 -5.50
C TYR A 316 -14.48 5.40 -6.53
N ILE A 317 -13.64 5.05 -7.50
CA ILE A 317 -13.88 4.00 -8.50
C ILE A 317 -12.66 3.10 -8.58
N ASP A 318 -12.89 1.79 -8.66
CA ASP A 318 -11.89 0.83 -9.11
C ASP A 318 -12.57 -0.24 -9.96
N PHE A 319 -11.79 -1.11 -10.60
CA PHE A 319 -12.33 -2.20 -11.41
C PHE A 319 -11.36 -3.38 -11.47
N ASP A 320 -11.85 -4.53 -11.90
CA ASP A 320 -11.02 -5.67 -12.30
C ASP A 320 -11.43 -6.13 -13.71
N ASP A 321 -11.03 -7.33 -14.12
CA ASP A 321 -11.40 -7.95 -15.39
C ASP A 321 -12.92 -8.15 -15.59
N GLU A 322 -13.72 -8.21 -14.53
CA GLU A 322 -15.14 -8.59 -14.59
C GLU A 322 -16.11 -7.48 -14.14
N TYR A 323 -15.68 -6.61 -13.24
CA TYR A 323 -16.54 -5.70 -12.50
C TYR A 323 -15.94 -4.29 -12.38
N VAL A 324 -16.83 -3.30 -12.29
CA VAL A 324 -16.54 -1.94 -11.83
C VAL A 324 -17.12 -1.79 -10.43
N PHE A 325 -16.35 -1.21 -9.53
CA PHE A 325 -16.70 -0.96 -8.14
C PHE A 325 -16.84 0.54 -7.91
N LEU A 326 -17.97 0.96 -7.33
CA LEU A 326 -18.24 2.35 -6.98
C LEU A 326 -18.57 2.46 -5.49
N ILE A 327 -18.05 3.51 -4.87
CA ILE A 327 -18.43 3.91 -3.53
C ILE A 327 -18.79 5.40 -3.50
N GLY A 328 -19.69 5.76 -2.61
CA GLY A 328 -20.13 7.14 -2.41
C GLY A 328 -20.41 7.45 -0.94
N ASP A 329 -21.04 8.58 -0.72
CA ASP A 329 -21.46 9.05 0.59
C ASP A 329 -22.58 8.17 1.12
N GLY A 330 -22.45 7.69 2.36
CA GLY A 330 -23.43 6.82 3.02
C GLY A 330 -22.94 5.37 3.19
N ALA A 331 -23.19 4.81 4.38
CA ALA A 331 -22.63 3.52 4.79
C ALA A 331 -23.00 2.34 3.86
N LYS A 332 -24.14 2.41 3.15
CA LYS A 332 -24.61 1.35 2.25
C LYS A 332 -24.39 1.65 0.76
N ASN A 333 -23.66 2.71 0.43
CA ASN A 333 -23.43 3.13 -0.95
C ASN A 333 -22.16 2.50 -1.53
N VAL A 334 -22.20 1.18 -1.64
CA VAL A 334 -21.22 0.34 -2.35
C VAL A 334 -21.98 -0.40 -3.46
N SER A 335 -21.59 -0.16 -4.71
CA SER A 335 -22.23 -0.77 -5.88
C SER A 335 -21.22 -1.45 -6.80
N VAL A 336 -21.66 -2.51 -7.44
CA VAL A 336 -20.85 -3.35 -8.31
C VAL A 336 -21.57 -3.54 -9.63
N PHE A 337 -20.88 -3.24 -10.73
CA PHE A 337 -21.42 -3.33 -12.08
C PHE A 337 -20.62 -4.34 -12.88
N SER A 338 -21.30 -5.27 -13.54
CA SER A 338 -20.66 -6.22 -14.44
C SER A 338 -20.21 -5.51 -15.71
N ARG A 339 -18.92 -5.66 -16.05
CA ARG A 339 -18.36 -5.17 -17.31
C ARG A 339 -18.86 -5.99 -18.51
N ALA A 340 -19.19 -7.27 -18.31
CA ALA A 340 -19.71 -8.11 -19.39
C ALA A 340 -21.16 -7.75 -19.79
N THR A 341 -22.00 -7.40 -18.80
CA THR A 341 -23.44 -7.17 -19.04
C THR A 341 -23.84 -5.70 -18.98
N SER A 342 -22.94 -4.81 -18.53
CA SER A 342 -23.23 -3.40 -18.25
C SER A 342 -24.40 -3.19 -17.28
N ARG A 343 -24.62 -4.13 -16.36
CA ARG A 343 -25.70 -4.08 -15.35
C ARG A 343 -25.15 -4.11 -13.94
N MET A 344 -25.90 -3.54 -13.00
CA MET A 344 -25.60 -3.67 -11.57
C MET A 344 -25.72 -5.14 -11.16
N ALA A 345 -24.60 -5.73 -10.72
CA ALA A 345 -24.54 -7.09 -10.23
C ALA A 345 -24.93 -7.16 -8.74
N TRP A 346 -24.57 -6.12 -7.98
CA TRP A 346 -24.84 -6.06 -6.55
C TRP A 346 -24.79 -4.62 -6.02
N ASN A 347 -25.57 -4.34 -4.98
CA ASN A 347 -25.53 -3.10 -4.21
C ASN A 347 -25.75 -3.44 -2.72
N LEU A 348 -24.95 -2.83 -1.85
CA LEU A 348 -25.00 -3.10 -0.41
C LEU A 348 -26.33 -2.68 0.22
N GLY A 349 -26.90 -1.54 -0.19
CA GLY A 349 -28.24 -1.10 0.23
C GLY A 349 -29.32 -2.12 -0.10
N GLU A 350 -29.43 -2.52 -1.37
CA GLU A 350 -30.38 -3.55 -1.81
C GLU A 350 -30.18 -4.89 -1.09
N HIS A 351 -28.94 -5.25 -0.77
CA HIS A 351 -28.62 -6.46 -0.02
C HIS A 351 -29.28 -6.45 1.36
N PHE A 352 -29.18 -5.34 2.09
CA PHE A 352 -29.86 -5.17 3.38
C PHE A 352 -31.38 -5.08 3.24
N GLU A 353 -31.90 -4.38 2.22
CA GLU A 353 -33.35 -4.26 1.97
C GLU A 353 -34.02 -5.61 1.71
N LYS A 354 -33.28 -6.54 1.08
CA LYS A 354 -33.71 -7.93 0.87
C LYS A 354 -33.58 -8.81 2.13
N GLY A 355 -33.25 -8.23 3.29
CA GLY A 355 -33.10 -8.94 4.55
C GLY A 355 -31.91 -9.91 4.57
N ARG A 356 -30.92 -9.72 3.70
CA ARG A 356 -29.72 -10.57 3.68
C ARG A 356 -28.81 -10.23 4.86
N ALA A 357 -28.06 -11.23 5.33
CA ALA A 357 -27.13 -11.04 6.44
C ALA A 357 -26.04 -10.02 6.10
N GLY A 358 -25.80 -9.08 7.02
CA GLY A 358 -24.72 -8.11 6.96
C GLY A 358 -23.34 -8.72 7.26
N PRO A 359 -22.29 -7.89 7.25
CA PRO A 359 -20.95 -8.34 7.61
C PRO A 359 -20.84 -8.70 9.10
N SER A 360 -20.02 -9.69 9.42
CA SER A 360 -19.62 -9.96 10.82
C SER A 360 -18.71 -8.84 11.30
N THR A 361 -19.00 -8.24 12.45
CA THR A 361 -18.22 -7.11 12.97
C THR A 361 -17.15 -7.56 13.94
N TRP A 362 -15.94 -7.03 13.76
CA TRP A 362 -14.78 -7.27 14.59
C TRP A 362 -14.21 -5.96 15.07
N ARG A 363 -13.82 -5.86 16.34
CA ARG A 363 -13.15 -4.69 16.90
C ARG A 363 -11.75 -5.03 17.36
N THR A 364 -10.78 -4.15 17.08
CA THR A 364 -9.43 -4.29 17.62
C THR A 364 -9.43 -4.00 19.12
N THR A 365 -8.77 -4.84 19.93
CA THR A 365 -8.44 -4.45 21.30
C THR A 365 -7.30 -3.43 21.29
N ARG A 366 -7.32 -2.47 22.21
CA ARG A 366 -6.22 -1.51 22.35
C ARG A 366 -4.96 -2.26 22.79
N GLY A 367 -3.85 -2.07 22.07
CA GLY A 367 -2.56 -2.62 22.46
C GLY A 367 -1.95 -1.81 23.60
N GLU A 368 -1.29 -2.48 24.55
CA GLU A 368 -0.63 -1.83 25.70
C GLU A 368 0.71 -1.15 25.33
N ALA A 369 1.31 -1.51 24.20
CA ALA A 369 2.67 -1.11 23.85
C ALA A 369 2.72 0.09 22.88
N VAL A 370 3.26 1.21 23.38
CA VAL A 370 3.63 2.42 22.63
C VAL A 370 5.10 2.28 22.21
N PHE A 371 5.42 2.49 20.93
CA PHE A 371 6.71 2.12 20.34
C PHE A 371 7.77 3.19 20.01
N ARG A 372 7.62 4.51 20.00
CA ARG A 372 8.65 5.47 19.50
C ARG A 372 9.26 5.28 18.08
N ASP A 373 9.22 4.10 17.47
CA ASP A 373 9.69 3.83 16.10
C ASP A 373 8.54 3.39 15.17
N TRP A 374 8.85 3.21 13.88
CA TRP A 374 7.91 2.71 12.86
C TRP A 374 7.61 1.20 13.02
N THR A 375 7.41 0.72 14.25
CA THR A 375 6.98 -0.66 14.51
C THR A 375 5.46 -0.76 14.51
N PHE A 376 4.92 -1.74 13.77
CA PHE A 376 3.49 -2.04 13.71
C PHE A 376 3.24 -3.38 14.38
N SER A 377 2.32 -3.43 15.35
CA SER A 377 1.99 -4.66 16.07
C SER A 377 0.70 -5.25 15.52
N GLN A 378 0.64 -6.58 15.44
CA GLN A 378 -0.57 -7.28 15.01
C GLN A 378 -1.70 -6.96 15.99
N ALA A 379 -2.81 -6.46 15.46
CA ALA A 379 -4.02 -6.22 16.21
C ALA A 379 -4.67 -7.56 16.61
N LYS A 380 -5.23 -7.58 17.81
CA LYS A 380 -6.08 -8.66 18.31
C LYS A 380 -7.53 -8.26 18.15
N TRP A 381 -8.40 -9.24 17.87
CA TRP A 381 -9.80 -8.97 17.53
C TRP A 381 -10.76 -9.58 18.54
N VAL A 382 -11.84 -8.84 18.82
CA VAL A 382 -13.00 -9.27 19.58
C VAL A 382 -14.22 -9.16 18.66
N PRO A 383 -15.07 -10.20 18.58
CA PRO A 383 -16.29 -10.13 17.79
C PRO A 383 -17.29 -9.16 18.45
N MET A 384 -18.02 -8.42 17.64
CA MET A 384 -19.02 -7.44 18.08
C MET A 384 -20.39 -7.74 17.45
N PRO A 385 -21.49 -7.38 18.12
CA PRO A 385 -22.80 -7.36 17.47
C PRO A 385 -22.80 -6.38 16.28
N PRO A 386 -23.73 -6.56 15.31
CA PRO A 386 -23.89 -5.63 14.19
C PRO A 386 -23.98 -4.18 14.63
N GLY A 387 -23.23 -3.30 13.95
CA GLY A 387 -23.23 -1.87 14.22
C GLY A 387 -24.56 -1.18 13.83
N ALA A 388 -24.77 0.03 14.34
CA ALA A 388 -25.98 0.82 14.09
C ALA A 388 -26.30 0.96 12.58
N TRP A 389 -25.27 1.17 11.75
CA TRP A 389 -25.41 1.29 10.29
C TRP A 389 -25.92 0.02 9.61
N GLN A 390 -25.62 -1.15 10.15
CA GLN A 390 -26.11 -2.43 9.61
C GLN A 390 -27.60 -2.59 9.92
N SER A 391 -28.00 -2.20 11.14
CA SER A 391 -29.37 -2.32 11.64
C SER A 391 -30.35 -1.23 11.19
N SER A 392 -29.84 -0.08 10.72
CA SER A 392 -30.68 1.09 10.41
C SER A 392 -31.33 1.04 9.03
N SER A 393 -32.46 1.75 8.88
CA SER A 393 -33.16 1.87 7.60
C SER A 393 -32.31 2.60 6.55
N ASN A 394 -32.45 2.20 5.28
CA ASN A 394 -31.67 2.72 4.16
C ASN A 394 -32.12 4.11 3.67
N ARG A 395 -33.05 4.77 4.39
CA ARG A 395 -33.51 6.11 4.00
C ARG A 395 -32.38 7.10 4.25
N MET A 396 -31.91 7.72 3.17
CA MET A 396 -30.85 8.73 3.15
C MET A 396 -31.03 9.76 4.27
N ASN A 397 -32.28 10.18 4.55
CA ASN A 397 -32.60 11.15 5.60
C ASN A 397 -32.37 10.63 7.04
N ASP A 398 -32.67 9.37 7.35
CA ASP A 398 -32.51 8.83 8.71
C ASP A 398 -31.07 8.34 8.93
N ALA A 399 -30.49 7.68 7.92
CA ALA A 399 -29.11 7.23 7.95
C ALA A 399 -28.12 8.42 7.99
N GLN A 400 -28.40 9.54 7.32
CA GLN A 400 -27.56 10.75 7.44
C GLN A 400 -27.70 11.44 8.80
N VAL A 401 -28.90 11.48 9.38
CA VAL A 401 -29.17 12.15 10.67
C VAL A 401 -28.62 11.37 11.86
N PHE A 402 -28.71 10.03 11.86
CA PHE A 402 -28.23 9.18 12.96
C PHE A 402 -26.77 8.70 12.79
N MET A 403 -26.18 8.77 11.60
CA MET A 403 -24.80 8.27 11.36
C MET A 403 -23.73 9.36 11.32
N LYS A 404 -23.94 10.50 12.01
CA LYS A 404 -22.89 11.51 12.16
C LYS A 404 -21.62 10.92 12.77
N PRO A 405 -20.42 11.24 12.24
CA PRO A 405 -19.98 11.45 10.85
C PRO A 405 -19.28 10.21 10.22
N TYR A 406 -19.53 8.98 10.68
CA TYR A 406 -18.44 7.99 10.77
C TYR A 406 -18.25 6.95 9.66
N GLN A 407 -19.03 6.92 8.58
CA GLN A 407 -18.86 5.91 7.52
C GLN A 407 -19.14 6.45 6.12
N CYS A 408 -18.27 7.36 5.67
CA CYS A 408 -18.02 7.53 4.24
C CYS A 408 -16.93 6.53 3.80
N TRP A 409 -17.13 5.93 2.64
CA TRP A 409 -16.14 5.04 2.03
C TRP A 409 -15.16 5.89 1.21
N GLY A 410 -13.87 5.78 1.51
CA GLY A 410 -12.81 6.59 0.88
C GLY A 410 -11.97 5.85 -0.16
N ALA A 411 -11.88 4.52 -0.08
CA ALA A 411 -11.21 3.71 -1.09
C ALA A 411 -11.85 2.33 -1.25
N ILE A 412 -11.82 1.80 -2.47
CA ILE A 412 -12.24 0.44 -2.79
C ILE A 412 -11.22 -0.19 -3.73
N HIS A 413 -10.75 -1.39 -3.41
CA HIS A 413 -9.75 -2.11 -4.20
C HIS A 413 -9.99 -3.62 -4.18
N PRO A 414 -9.93 -4.31 -5.33
CA PRO A 414 -9.83 -5.76 -5.37
C PRO A 414 -8.40 -6.23 -5.12
N ASP A 415 -8.24 -7.33 -4.38
CA ASP A 415 -7.03 -8.15 -4.39
C ASP A 415 -7.31 -9.45 -5.17
N ILE A 416 -6.71 -9.57 -6.35
CA ILE A 416 -6.95 -10.71 -7.25
C ILE A 416 -6.32 -11.99 -6.71
N LYS A 417 -5.17 -11.90 -6.02
CA LYS A 417 -4.46 -13.06 -5.46
C LYS A 417 -5.33 -13.83 -4.47
N THR A 418 -5.96 -13.11 -3.54
CA THR A 418 -6.82 -13.69 -2.51
C THR A 418 -8.31 -13.61 -2.86
N ASN A 419 -8.65 -13.10 -4.04
CA ASN A 419 -10.02 -12.87 -4.51
C ASN A 419 -10.86 -12.15 -3.45
N THR A 420 -10.32 -11.07 -2.87
CA THR A 420 -10.95 -10.33 -1.77
C THR A 420 -11.16 -8.87 -2.20
N LEU A 421 -12.38 -8.35 -2.03
CA LEU A 421 -12.69 -6.94 -2.22
C LEU A 421 -12.54 -6.21 -0.88
N LEU A 422 -11.80 -5.12 -0.88
CA LEU A 422 -11.55 -4.27 0.28
C LEU A 422 -12.26 -2.93 0.09
N VAL A 423 -13.03 -2.49 1.10
CA VAL A 423 -13.65 -1.16 1.13
C VAL A 423 -13.23 -0.45 2.40
N LEU A 424 -12.38 0.57 2.27
CA LEU A 424 -11.86 1.35 3.37
C LEU A 424 -12.78 2.54 3.64
N GLY A 425 -13.33 2.58 4.85
CA GLY A 425 -14.01 3.75 5.39
C GLY A 425 -13.16 4.44 6.46
N GLN A 426 -13.70 5.49 7.05
CA GLN A 426 -13.08 6.09 8.24
C GLN A 426 -13.16 5.10 9.41
N GLY A 427 -12.02 4.74 10.00
CA GLY A 427 -11.95 3.83 11.16
C GLY A 427 -12.40 2.38 10.94
N SER A 428 -12.78 2.00 9.72
CA SER A 428 -13.33 0.69 9.40
C SER A 428 -12.86 0.16 8.03
N LEU A 429 -12.76 -1.16 7.90
CA LEU A 429 -12.47 -1.85 6.66
C LEU A 429 -13.48 -2.97 6.44
N LEU A 430 -14.23 -2.89 5.35
CA LEU A 430 -15.13 -3.95 4.89
C LEU A 430 -14.37 -4.91 3.99
N LEU A 431 -14.55 -6.21 4.20
CA LEU A 431 -13.91 -7.28 3.46
C LEU A 431 -14.95 -8.25 2.89
N LEU A 432 -14.83 -8.54 1.61
CA LEU A 432 -15.66 -9.53 0.92
C LEU A 432 -14.77 -10.53 0.20
N ARG A 433 -14.61 -11.73 0.78
CA ARG A 433 -13.79 -12.79 0.17
C ARG A 433 -14.61 -13.63 -0.78
N ASP A 434 -13.97 -14.02 -1.87
CA ASP A 434 -14.57 -14.67 -3.02
C ASP A 434 -15.68 -13.82 -3.66
N TYR A 435 -15.41 -12.52 -3.78
CA TYR A 435 -16.40 -11.56 -4.27
C TYR A 435 -16.87 -11.89 -5.69
N LYS A 436 -16.00 -12.42 -6.55
CA LYS A 436 -16.36 -12.80 -7.93
C LYS A 436 -17.44 -13.87 -7.95
N SER A 437 -17.27 -14.96 -7.21
CA SER A 437 -18.27 -16.02 -7.13
C SER A 437 -19.58 -15.51 -6.54
N PHE A 438 -19.48 -14.67 -5.50
CA PHE A 438 -20.64 -14.04 -4.88
C PHE A 438 -21.41 -13.12 -5.83
N PHE A 439 -20.75 -12.27 -6.61
CA PHE A 439 -21.43 -11.35 -7.53
C PHE A 439 -22.01 -12.04 -8.77
N ARG A 440 -21.52 -13.23 -9.14
CA ARG A 440 -22.15 -14.07 -10.17
C ARG A 440 -23.44 -14.72 -9.67
N ASP A 441 -23.54 -14.99 -8.36
CA ASP A 441 -24.71 -15.60 -7.73
C ASP A 441 -24.90 -15.10 -6.28
N THR A 442 -25.56 -13.96 -6.16
CA THR A 442 -25.82 -13.30 -4.86
C THR A 442 -26.86 -14.02 -3.99
N SER A 443 -27.42 -15.14 -4.48
CA SER A 443 -28.30 -15.99 -3.67
C SER A 443 -27.52 -16.79 -2.62
N LYS A 444 -26.22 -17.03 -2.87
CA LYS A 444 -25.29 -17.70 -1.97
C LYS A 444 -24.54 -16.68 -1.11
N PRO A 445 -24.17 -17.02 0.14
CA PRO A 445 -23.32 -16.14 0.94
C PRO A 445 -21.89 -16.11 0.36
N PRO A 446 -21.18 -14.99 0.51
CA PRO A 446 -19.75 -14.92 0.21
C PRO A 446 -18.95 -15.80 1.17
N ALA A 447 -17.71 -16.16 0.79
CA ALA A 447 -16.82 -16.96 1.65
C ALA A 447 -16.39 -16.20 2.93
N ALA A 448 -16.39 -14.87 2.87
CA ALA A 448 -16.23 -13.96 3.99
C ALA A 448 -17.04 -12.70 3.73
N PHE A 449 -17.72 -12.20 4.75
CA PHE A 449 -18.22 -10.83 4.77
C PHE A 449 -18.00 -10.26 6.15
N ASP A 450 -16.98 -9.41 6.30
CA ASP A 450 -16.48 -8.99 7.60
C ASP A 450 -16.26 -7.47 7.61
N GLU A 451 -16.65 -6.81 8.70
CA GLU A 451 -16.35 -5.42 9.01
C GLU A 451 -15.29 -5.38 10.11
N LEU A 452 -14.17 -4.73 9.84
CA LEU A 452 -13.05 -4.62 10.76
C LEU A 452 -12.96 -3.19 11.29
N LEU A 453 -13.35 -3.00 12.55
CA LEU A 453 -13.29 -1.74 13.28
C LEU A 453 -11.95 -1.61 14.00
N PHE A 454 -11.10 -0.69 13.55
CA PHE A 454 -9.79 -0.43 14.14
C PHE A 454 -9.69 0.92 14.84
N ARG A 455 -10.81 1.64 14.93
CA ARG A 455 -10.93 2.89 15.67
C ARG A 455 -12.36 3.01 16.21
N ASP A 456 -12.47 3.26 17.51
CA ASP A 456 -13.75 3.61 18.12
C ASP A 456 -14.06 5.08 17.82
N LEU A 457 -14.69 5.28 16.67
CA LEU A 457 -15.19 6.58 16.26
C LEU A 457 -16.31 7.11 17.18
N VAL A 458 -16.95 6.24 17.96
CA VAL A 458 -17.99 6.58 18.95
C VAL A 458 -17.46 7.47 20.11
N MET A 459 -16.15 7.45 20.40
CA MET A 459 -15.58 8.07 21.61
C MET A 459 -14.73 9.34 21.35
N GLY A 460 -14.72 9.87 20.13
CA GLY A 460 -13.58 10.67 19.67
C GLY A 460 -13.87 12.04 19.05
N VAL A 461 -15.01 12.69 19.33
CA VAL A 461 -15.08 14.14 19.10
C VAL A 461 -14.51 14.81 20.33
N ASP A 462 -13.25 15.23 20.24
CA ASP A 462 -12.76 16.30 21.10
C ASP A 462 -13.61 17.55 20.81
N PRO A 463 -14.32 18.10 21.82
CA PRO A 463 -15.16 19.29 21.65
C PRO A 463 -14.42 20.48 21.00
N ARG A 464 -13.09 20.49 21.02
CA ARG A 464 -12.25 21.52 20.38
C ARG A 464 -12.37 21.53 18.85
N TYR A 465 -12.65 20.40 18.19
CA TYR A 465 -12.87 20.33 16.73
C TYR A 465 -14.31 20.67 16.31
N VAL A 466 -15.23 20.85 17.29
CA VAL A 466 -16.61 21.30 17.07
C VAL A 466 -16.80 22.69 17.70
N SER A 467 -15.81 23.56 17.50
CA SER A 467 -15.85 24.95 17.98
C SER A 467 -16.43 25.94 16.97
N VAL A 468 -16.98 25.46 15.85
CA VAL A 468 -17.79 26.30 14.97
C VAL A 468 -19.21 26.33 15.57
N GLU A 469 -19.64 27.47 16.11
CA GLU A 469 -21.02 27.69 16.56
C GLU A 469 -21.98 27.42 15.39
N PHE A 470 -22.53 26.21 15.32
CA PHE A 470 -23.53 25.86 14.32
C PHE A 470 -24.90 26.41 14.76
N ASP A 471 -25.45 27.35 14.00
CA ASP A 471 -26.81 27.87 14.18
C ASP A 471 -27.83 26.84 13.67
N LEU A 472 -28.08 25.82 14.50
CA LEU A 472 -28.96 24.66 14.22
C LEU A 472 -30.43 25.05 13.99
N GLU A 473 -30.83 26.30 14.30
CA GLU A 473 -32.19 26.79 14.09
C GLU A 473 -32.45 27.23 12.64
N ARG A 474 -31.39 27.59 11.88
CA ARG A 474 -31.51 28.16 10.54
C ARG A 474 -31.37 27.15 9.40
N ASP A 475 -30.51 26.14 9.57
CA ASP A 475 -30.35 25.03 8.62
C ASP A 475 -29.93 23.74 9.34
N PRO A 476 -30.89 22.85 9.63
CA PRO A 476 -30.65 21.57 10.31
C PRO A 476 -29.76 20.59 9.54
N LEU A 477 -29.30 20.90 8.31
CA LEU A 477 -28.50 20.05 7.44
C LEU A 477 -27.15 20.68 7.04
N ALA A 478 -26.83 21.92 7.45
CA ALA A 478 -25.60 22.62 7.08
C ALA A 478 -24.31 21.89 7.53
N TRP A 479 -24.37 21.13 8.62
CA TRP A 479 -23.28 20.27 9.09
C TRP A 479 -23.01 19.06 8.17
N ASN A 480 -23.87 18.77 7.19
CA ASN A 480 -23.68 17.71 6.19
C ASN A 480 -23.27 18.28 4.82
N SER A 481 -22.86 19.56 4.78
CA SER A 481 -22.41 20.15 3.54
C SER A 481 -21.08 19.54 3.10
N ARG A 482 -21.07 19.09 1.83
CA ARG A 482 -19.92 18.53 1.12
C ARG A 482 -18.67 19.42 1.16
N GLU A 483 -18.86 20.71 1.41
CA GLU A 483 -17.81 21.73 1.46
C GLU A 483 -17.19 21.94 2.86
N GLN A 484 -17.76 21.38 3.95
CA GLN A 484 -17.31 21.76 5.31
C GLN A 484 -16.83 20.59 6.18
N LEU A 485 -17.21 19.32 5.89
CA LEU A 485 -16.84 18.16 6.74
C LEU A 485 -15.67 17.33 6.16
N TRP A 486 -15.47 17.40 4.85
CA TRP A 486 -14.35 16.77 4.14
C TRP A 486 -13.02 17.50 4.36
N ASP A 487 -13.07 18.82 4.56
CA ASP A 487 -11.88 19.62 4.89
C ASP A 487 -11.34 19.34 6.30
N VAL A 488 -12.15 18.70 7.17
CA VAL A 488 -11.78 18.39 8.56
C VAL A 488 -11.56 16.89 8.80
N SER A 489 -11.98 16.04 7.86
CA SER A 489 -11.87 14.59 8.01
C SER A 489 -10.68 14.02 7.25
N PRO A 490 -9.84 13.22 7.91
CA PRO A 490 -8.61 12.70 7.34
C PRO A 490 -8.87 11.74 6.17
N PRO A 491 -7.96 11.72 5.17
CA PRO A 491 -8.11 10.92 3.98
C PRO A 491 -8.03 9.42 4.34
N SER A 492 -8.89 8.64 3.69
CA SER A 492 -8.90 7.17 3.77
C SER A 492 -8.30 6.64 2.48
N LEU A 493 -6.99 6.40 2.49
CA LEU A 493 -6.24 5.96 1.32
C LEU A 493 -5.82 4.50 1.46
N MET A 494 -5.82 3.79 0.34
CA MET A 494 -5.45 2.38 0.29
C MET A 494 -4.68 2.07 -0.98
N ALA A 495 -3.65 1.24 -0.87
CA ALA A 495 -3.00 0.56 -1.97
C ALA A 495 -2.99 -0.94 -1.67
N VAL A 496 -3.17 -1.76 -2.70
CA VAL A 496 -3.22 -3.22 -2.60
C VAL A 496 -2.18 -3.82 -3.52
N HIS A 497 -1.41 -4.79 -3.00
CA HIS A 497 -0.44 -5.53 -3.79
C HIS A 497 -0.27 -6.96 -3.26
N ASP A 498 -0.69 -7.93 -4.07
CA ASP A 498 -0.40 -9.36 -3.92
C ASP A 498 -0.70 -9.93 -2.53
N GLY A 499 -1.97 -9.81 -2.10
CA GLY A 499 -2.44 -10.33 -0.81
C GLY A 499 -2.04 -9.47 0.39
N LYS A 500 -1.59 -8.23 0.16
CA LYS A 500 -1.29 -7.23 1.18
C LYS A 500 -1.96 -5.92 0.83
N ALA A 501 -2.30 -5.12 1.84
CA ALA A 501 -2.72 -3.74 1.66
C ALA A 501 -1.97 -2.81 2.60
N PHE A 502 -1.70 -1.61 2.12
CA PHE A 502 -1.21 -0.49 2.91
C PHE A 502 -2.29 0.58 2.91
N CYS A 503 -2.71 0.99 4.10
CA CYS A 503 -3.74 2.00 4.26
C CYS A 503 -3.20 3.17 5.09
N VAL A 504 -3.69 4.37 4.76
CA VAL A 504 -3.54 5.55 5.61
C VAL A 504 -4.94 5.99 5.99
N ASN A 505 -5.19 5.98 7.30
CA ASN A 505 -6.43 6.44 7.91
C ASN A 505 -6.04 7.10 9.23
N LEU A 506 -5.61 8.37 9.15
CA LEU A 506 -4.86 9.14 10.16
C LEU A 506 -3.48 8.62 10.52
N GLN A 507 -3.30 7.32 10.44
CA GLN A 507 -2.06 6.62 10.69
C GLN A 507 -1.84 5.57 9.61
N PRO A 508 -0.58 5.22 9.32
CA PRO A 508 -0.28 4.10 8.46
C PRO A 508 -0.70 2.79 9.12
N MET A 509 -1.22 1.87 8.33
CA MET A 509 -1.57 0.51 8.74
C MET A 509 -1.34 -0.48 7.61
N PHE A 510 -1.07 -1.73 7.99
CA PHE A 510 -0.85 -2.80 7.04
C PHE A 510 -1.86 -3.93 7.25
N VAL A 511 -2.39 -4.45 6.16
CA VAL A 511 -3.30 -5.59 6.16
C VAL A 511 -2.64 -6.75 5.43
N ASP A 512 -2.58 -7.91 6.07
CA ASP A 512 -2.17 -9.17 5.45
C ASP A 512 -3.40 -10.06 5.20
N LEU A 513 -3.81 -10.13 3.94
CA LEU A 513 -5.00 -10.89 3.51
C LEU A 513 -4.73 -12.39 3.50
N GLU A 514 -3.48 -12.83 3.48
CA GLU A 514 -3.14 -14.26 3.42
C GLU A 514 -3.13 -14.90 4.81
N ARG A 515 -3.32 -14.11 5.87
CA ARG A 515 -3.18 -14.57 7.26
C ARG A 515 -4.39 -14.22 8.11
N PRO A 516 -5.17 -15.20 8.56
CA PRO A 516 -6.19 -14.96 9.58
C PRO A 516 -5.57 -14.38 10.85
N ALA A 517 -6.30 -13.48 11.52
CA ALA A 517 -5.83 -12.92 12.78
C ALA A 517 -6.22 -13.80 13.99
N PRO A 518 -5.47 -13.70 15.10
CA PRO A 518 -5.88 -14.31 16.36
C PRO A 518 -7.12 -13.60 16.93
N VAL A 519 -8.10 -14.40 17.36
CA VAL A 519 -9.30 -13.95 18.08
C VAL A 519 -9.04 -14.06 19.58
N VAL A 520 -9.44 -13.04 20.34
CA VAL A 520 -9.42 -13.06 21.80
C VAL A 520 -10.84 -13.31 22.29
N ALA A 521 -11.00 -14.17 23.30
CA ALA A 521 -12.28 -14.31 23.98
C ALA A 521 -12.67 -12.96 24.60
N SER A 522 -13.91 -12.53 24.42
CA SER A 522 -14.43 -11.31 25.06
C SER A 522 -14.25 -11.40 26.57
N ASP A 523 -13.49 -10.48 27.16
CA ASP A 523 -13.34 -10.40 28.62
C ASP A 523 -14.64 -9.80 29.20
N PRO A 524 -15.36 -10.48 30.12
CA PRO A 524 -16.59 -9.95 30.71
C PRO A 524 -16.40 -8.65 31.54
N GLY A 525 -15.15 -8.21 31.75
CA GLY A 525 -14.81 -7.01 32.53
C GLY A 525 -14.94 -5.66 31.80
N ASP A 526 -15.05 -5.63 30.46
CA ASP A 526 -14.97 -4.36 29.69
C ASP A 526 -16.34 -3.66 29.46
N GLY A 527 -17.36 -3.99 30.28
CA GLY A 527 -18.67 -3.34 30.26
C GLY A 527 -19.50 -3.55 28.97
N GLY A 528 -19.00 -4.31 28.00
CA GLY A 528 -19.73 -4.70 26.81
C GLY A 528 -20.79 -5.77 27.10
N PRO A 529 -21.97 -5.72 26.45
CA PRO A 529 -22.98 -6.76 26.62
C PRO A 529 -22.40 -8.13 26.23
N ALA A 530 -22.71 -9.15 27.02
CA ALA A 530 -22.34 -10.54 26.70
C ALA A 530 -22.85 -10.92 25.30
N PRO A 531 -22.11 -11.74 24.54
CA PRO A 531 -22.53 -12.18 23.20
C PRO A 531 -23.76 -13.09 23.35
N ALA A 532 -24.96 -12.50 23.27
CA ALA A 532 -26.23 -13.23 23.33
C ALA A 532 -26.77 -13.59 21.94
N ASP A 533 -25.97 -13.37 20.88
CA ASP A 533 -26.39 -13.49 19.50
C ASP A 533 -25.63 -14.63 18.80
N ASP A 534 -26.37 -15.62 18.27
CA ASP A 534 -25.86 -16.75 17.49
C ASP A 534 -24.96 -16.31 16.31
N ALA A 535 -25.10 -15.07 15.83
CA ALA A 535 -24.24 -14.49 14.81
C ALA A 535 -22.82 -14.19 15.34
N VAL A 536 -22.70 -13.73 16.58
CA VAL A 536 -21.43 -13.39 17.23
C VAL A 536 -20.65 -14.65 17.58
N GLU A 537 -21.34 -15.71 18.06
CA GLU A 537 -20.71 -17.01 18.32
C GLU A 537 -20.20 -17.68 17.04
N ARG A 538 -20.98 -17.63 15.95
CA ARG A 538 -20.55 -18.15 14.64
C ARG A 538 -19.35 -17.40 14.07
N ALA A 539 -19.31 -16.08 14.22
CA ALA A 539 -18.17 -15.27 13.81
C ALA A 539 -16.92 -15.63 14.62
N ALA A 540 -17.04 -15.75 15.95
CA ALA A 540 -15.95 -16.10 16.86
C ALA A 540 -15.22 -17.41 16.49
N GLY A 541 -15.97 -18.42 16.01
CA GLY A 541 -15.40 -19.70 15.59
C GLY A 541 -14.54 -19.65 14.31
N ARG A 542 -14.65 -18.59 13.51
CA ARG A 542 -13.94 -18.42 12.23
C ARG A 542 -12.78 -17.42 12.31
N GLY A 543 -12.94 -16.36 13.11
CA GLY A 543 -12.01 -15.23 13.14
C GLY A 543 -12.03 -14.37 11.87
N PRO A 544 -11.41 -13.17 11.91
CA PRO A 544 -11.32 -12.34 10.72
C PRO A 544 -10.34 -12.96 9.70
N PRO A 545 -10.63 -12.86 8.39
CA PRO A 545 -9.89 -13.56 7.34
C PRO A 545 -8.52 -12.94 7.02
N CYS A 546 -8.13 -11.87 7.73
CA CYS A 546 -6.87 -11.15 7.53
C CYS A 546 -6.29 -10.68 8.87
N SER A 547 -5.01 -10.27 8.84
CA SER A 547 -4.30 -9.68 9.96
C SER A 547 -4.08 -8.20 9.72
N LEU A 548 -4.34 -7.38 10.74
CA LEU A 548 -4.10 -5.94 10.71
C LEU A 548 -2.90 -5.64 11.60
N TYR A 549 -2.03 -4.73 11.15
CA TYR A 549 -0.89 -4.26 11.93
C TYR A 549 -0.98 -2.74 12.10
N LEU A 550 -0.98 -2.30 13.36
CA LEU A 550 -1.18 -0.90 13.76
C LEU A 550 0.04 -0.36 14.51
N ASN A 551 0.31 0.94 14.33
CA ASN A 551 1.27 1.66 15.17
C ASN A 551 0.52 2.44 16.25
N TYR A 552 0.58 1.98 17.50
CA TYR A 552 -0.17 2.58 18.62
C TYR A 552 0.45 3.87 19.20
N ASN A 553 1.49 4.46 18.58
CA ASN A 553 2.14 5.69 19.05
C ASN A 553 1.38 6.99 18.75
N SER A 554 0.40 6.96 17.86
CA SER A 554 -0.17 8.14 17.19
C SER A 554 -1.02 9.07 18.07
N PHE A 555 -1.12 8.84 19.39
CA PHE A 555 -2.00 9.59 20.30
C PHE A 555 -1.36 10.11 21.60
N VAL A 556 -0.05 9.95 21.81
CA VAL A 556 0.58 10.36 23.09
C VAL A 556 1.35 11.68 22.98
N ALA A 557 0.64 12.76 23.32
CA ALA A 557 1.03 14.06 23.91
C ALA A 557 2.12 14.97 23.27
N PRO A 558 1.98 16.31 23.39
CA PRO A 558 2.79 17.33 22.69
C PRO A 558 4.18 17.58 23.28
N ASP A 559 4.55 16.91 24.38
CA ASP A 559 5.66 17.39 25.24
C ASP A 559 7.02 16.70 24.98
N HIS A 560 7.14 15.84 23.97
CA HIS A 560 8.39 15.11 23.72
C HIS A 560 8.74 14.96 22.22
N ASP A 561 10.02 15.23 21.90
CA ASP A 561 10.73 15.25 20.59
C ASP A 561 10.64 13.99 19.69
N VAL A 562 9.61 13.15 19.81
CA VAL A 562 9.36 12.02 18.90
C VAL A 562 8.12 12.32 18.08
N TRP A 563 8.33 13.05 17.00
CA TRP A 563 7.32 13.43 16.01
C TRP A 563 6.85 12.20 15.23
N VAL A 564 5.74 11.60 15.65
CA VAL A 564 4.97 10.71 14.77
C VAL A 564 3.99 11.63 14.05
N THR A 565 4.38 12.12 12.88
CA THR A 565 3.49 12.87 12.00
C THR A 565 2.24 12.03 11.78
N ALA A 566 1.15 12.50 12.35
CA ALA A 566 -0.13 11.95 11.98
C ALA A 566 -0.37 12.37 10.53
N LEU A 567 -0.59 11.39 9.66
CA LEU A 567 -0.73 11.54 8.22
C LEU A 567 -2.11 12.12 7.86
N TYR A 568 -2.54 13.16 8.60
CA TYR A 568 -3.84 13.82 8.52
C TYR A 568 -4.13 14.35 7.12
N GLU A 569 -3.09 14.67 6.33
CA GLU A 569 -3.24 15.34 5.03
C GLU A 569 -2.63 14.51 3.88
N SER A 570 -2.42 13.20 4.08
CA SER A 570 -1.87 12.36 3.01
C SER A 570 -2.76 12.36 1.77
N SER A 571 -2.20 12.69 0.61
CA SER A 571 -2.93 12.80 -0.65
C SER A 571 -2.82 11.56 -1.54
N CYS A 572 -1.81 10.69 -1.29
CA CYS A 572 -1.54 9.51 -2.11
C CYS A 572 -0.80 8.42 -1.32
N VAL A 573 -1.14 7.16 -1.62
CA VAL A 573 -0.41 5.98 -1.15
C VAL A 573 -0.13 5.04 -2.32
N GLN A 574 1.03 4.39 -2.30
CA GLN A 574 1.42 3.33 -3.23
C GLN A 574 2.10 2.20 -2.47
N MET A 575 2.09 0.99 -3.02
CA MET A 575 2.91 -0.09 -2.49
C MET A 575 3.32 -1.08 -3.57
N ASP A 576 4.40 -1.79 -3.31
CA ASP A 576 4.80 -2.98 -4.02
C ASP A 576 5.11 -4.12 -3.03
N GLY A 577 5.64 -5.24 -3.53
CA GLY A 577 5.98 -6.39 -2.68
C GLY A 577 7.12 -6.14 -1.68
N THR A 578 7.88 -5.06 -1.82
CA THR A 578 9.08 -4.79 -1.02
C THR A 578 8.99 -3.53 -0.16
N ALA A 579 8.10 -2.59 -0.50
CA ALA A 579 7.94 -1.34 0.22
C ALA A 579 6.52 -0.75 0.09
N ALA A 580 6.16 0.09 1.05
CA ALA A 580 4.99 0.97 0.98
C ALA A 580 5.41 2.43 1.00
N PHE A 581 4.59 3.29 0.41
CA PHE A 581 4.88 4.70 0.20
C PHE A 581 3.64 5.54 0.45
N CYS A 582 3.78 6.71 1.06
CA CYS A 582 2.72 7.71 1.20
C CYS A 582 3.26 9.12 1.00
N VAL A 583 2.37 10.06 0.65
CA VAL A 583 2.66 11.47 0.83
C VAL A 583 2.49 11.80 2.31
N ASP A 584 3.51 12.36 2.93
CA ASP A 584 3.49 12.89 4.29
C ASP A 584 3.58 14.42 4.20
N ILE A 585 2.76 15.11 4.98
CA ILE A 585 2.72 16.57 5.04
C ILE A 585 3.11 16.93 6.47
N ASP A 586 4.36 17.36 6.63
CA ASP A 586 4.89 17.79 7.93
C ASP A 586 4.28 19.14 8.36
N PHE A 587 4.50 19.51 9.62
CA PHE A 587 4.13 20.82 10.19
C PHE A 587 4.68 22.02 9.41
N ASP A 588 5.78 21.86 8.67
CA ASP A 588 6.30 22.89 7.74
C ASP A 588 5.40 23.09 6.50
N SER A 589 4.26 22.37 6.44
CA SER A 589 3.22 22.39 5.41
C SER A 589 3.71 22.01 4.01
N ARG A 590 4.80 21.24 3.92
CA ARG A 590 5.37 20.81 2.63
C ARG A 590 5.21 19.30 2.42
N PRO A 591 4.48 18.90 1.37
CA PRO A 591 4.26 17.49 1.09
C PRO A 591 5.53 16.83 0.55
N HIS A 592 5.83 15.64 1.04
CA HIS A 592 6.97 14.84 0.58
C HIS A 592 6.61 13.35 0.57
N ILE A 593 7.42 12.51 -0.09
CA ILE A 593 7.17 11.07 -0.12
C ILE A 593 7.90 10.41 1.07
N GLN A 594 7.15 9.68 1.87
CA GLN A 594 7.63 8.82 2.94
C GLN A 594 7.54 7.35 2.49
N SER A 595 8.60 6.58 2.73
CA SER A 595 8.68 5.15 2.34
C SER A 595 8.95 4.23 3.53
N PHE A 596 8.41 3.01 3.47
CA PHE A 596 8.56 1.93 4.44
C PHE A 596 9.15 0.69 3.73
N ASP A 597 10.46 0.49 3.80
CA ASP A 597 11.17 -0.57 3.06
C ASP A 597 11.32 -1.85 3.91
N PHE A 598 10.85 -2.97 3.37
CA PHE A 598 10.92 -4.29 4.01
C PHE A 598 12.04 -5.18 3.43
N ALA A 599 12.62 -4.85 2.27
CA ALA A 599 13.68 -5.63 1.65
C ALA A 599 15.07 -5.31 2.19
N ARG A 600 15.33 -4.03 2.52
CA ARG A 600 16.70 -3.55 2.71
C ARG A 600 17.28 -4.00 4.05
N THR A 601 18.37 -4.75 4.02
CA THR A 601 19.17 -4.97 5.23
C THR A 601 19.94 -3.68 5.56
N ARG A 602 19.92 -3.23 6.83
CA ARG A 602 20.81 -2.15 7.30
C ARG A 602 22.23 -2.47 6.81
N ARG A 603 22.90 -1.52 6.12
CA ARG A 603 24.34 -1.68 5.88
C ARG A 603 24.98 -1.87 7.26
N PRO A 604 25.85 -2.87 7.46
CA PRO A 604 26.65 -2.90 8.67
C PRO A 604 27.34 -1.53 8.77
N ARG A 605 27.20 -0.86 9.91
CA ARG A 605 28.00 0.33 10.19
C ARG A 605 29.45 -0.13 10.00
N HIS A 606 30.10 0.35 8.95
CA HIS A 606 31.56 0.31 8.94
C HIS A 606 31.95 1.13 10.16
N ALA A 607 32.34 0.44 11.24
CA ALA A 607 33.08 1.08 12.31
C ALA A 607 34.31 1.66 11.62
N SER A 608 34.36 2.97 11.46
CA SER A 608 35.59 3.64 11.10
C SER A 608 36.58 3.36 12.23
N LEU A 609 37.40 2.33 12.02
CA LEU A 609 38.65 2.14 12.74
C LEU A 609 39.62 3.22 12.25
N ALA A 610 39.31 4.47 12.57
CA ALA A 610 40.18 5.62 12.40
C ALA A 610 39.82 6.60 13.52
N SER A 611 40.74 6.73 14.48
CA SER A 611 40.76 7.64 15.65
C SER A 611 40.46 7.04 17.04
N ARG A 612 41.25 6.04 17.43
CA ARG A 612 41.65 5.88 18.84
C ARG A 612 43.16 5.72 18.91
N ASN A 613 43.86 6.83 18.76
CA ASN A 613 45.21 7.00 19.30
C ASN A 613 45.51 8.49 19.37
N ARG A 614 45.13 9.10 20.49
CA ARG A 614 45.70 10.31 21.09
C ARG A 614 44.91 10.61 22.36
N ASN A 615 45.46 10.21 23.49
CA ASN A 615 45.63 11.04 24.68
C ASN A 615 45.97 10.16 25.88
N ALA A 616 47.27 10.06 26.13
CA ALA A 616 47.84 9.78 27.45
C ALA A 616 48.82 10.93 27.75
N GLY A 617 48.57 11.65 28.86
CA GLY A 617 49.38 12.76 29.39
C GLY A 617 49.07 14.10 28.74
N SER A 618 48.89 15.23 29.45
CA SER A 618 49.17 15.56 30.85
C SER A 618 48.33 16.77 31.28
N ALA A 619 48.25 16.93 32.60
CA ALA A 619 47.53 17.93 33.37
C ALA A 619 47.80 19.42 33.06
N ALA A 620 46.80 20.21 33.49
CA ALA A 620 46.85 21.59 34.01
C ALA A 620 47.21 22.72 33.04
N ASP A 621 46.28 23.65 32.79
CA ASP A 621 46.22 24.89 33.57
C ASP A 621 44.89 25.65 33.37
N SER A 622 44.52 26.40 34.40
CA SER A 622 43.30 27.20 34.56
C SER A 622 43.40 28.60 33.93
N GLY A 623 42.29 29.16 33.42
CA GLY A 623 42.26 30.58 33.01
C GLY A 623 40.95 31.09 32.38
N ASN A 624 40.14 31.72 33.24
CA ASN A 624 39.09 32.75 33.06
C ASN A 624 38.76 33.44 31.70
N GLY A 625 37.47 33.81 31.57
CA GLY A 625 36.91 34.98 30.85
C GLY A 625 35.96 34.59 29.70
N SER A 626 34.62 34.60 29.81
CA SER A 626 33.68 35.75 29.87
C SER A 626 34.00 36.86 28.88
N TRP A 627 33.11 37.15 27.92
CA TRP A 627 32.47 38.45 27.63
C TRP A 627 31.67 38.37 26.31
N ASP A 628 30.52 39.03 26.36
CA ASP A 628 29.45 39.12 25.38
C ASP A 628 29.78 39.88 24.08
N SER A 629 28.82 39.75 23.16
CA SER A 629 28.16 40.84 22.37
C SER A 629 28.77 41.36 21.07
N ASP A 630 27.87 41.37 20.09
CA ASP A 630 27.57 42.38 19.05
C ASP A 630 28.28 42.34 17.68
N ASP A 631 27.40 42.11 16.68
CA ASP A 631 27.18 42.86 15.44
C ASP A 631 28.36 43.29 14.57
N ILE A 632 28.24 43.05 13.25
CA ILE A 632 28.12 44.08 12.21
C ILE A 632 28.06 43.44 10.80
N ASP A 633 27.13 43.98 10.01
CA ASP A 633 26.90 43.81 8.57
C ASP A 633 28.14 44.00 7.67
N GLY A 634 28.05 43.48 6.44
CA GLY A 634 28.92 43.95 5.36
C GLY A 634 28.85 43.13 4.08
N ASP A 635 28.06 43.63 3.13
CA ASP A 635 27.96 43.22 1.72
C ASP A 635 29.33 43.02 1.03
N HIS A 636 29.39 42.09 0.08
CA HIS A 636 30.07 42.35 -1.20
C HIS A 636 29.62 41.39 -2.32
N GLU A 637 29.34 42.02 -3.45
CA GLU A 637 28.97 41.50 -4.76
C GLU A 637 30.07 40.70 -5.48
N ASP A 638 29.60 39.93 -6.47
CA ASP A 638 30.19 39.65 -7.78
C ASP A 638 31.31 38.61 -8.00
N ALA A 639 31.04 37.81 -9.04
CA ALA A 639 31.92 37.39 -10.14
C ALA A 639 32.00 35.87 -10.40
N GLU A 640 31.39 35.51 -11.53
CA GLU A 640 31.78 34.50 -12.52
C GLU A 640 33.18 33.87 -12.38
N GLU A 641 33.31 32.55 -12.57
CA GLU A 641 33.88 31.96 -13.80
C GLU A 641 34.06 30.44 -13.68
N ALA A 642 34.18 29.81 -14.84
CA ALA A 642 34.05 28.40 -15.12
C ALA A 642 35.37 27.60 -15.03
N VAL A 643 35.26 26.30 -15.38
CA VAL A 643 36.34 25.34 -15.78
C VAL A 643 37.08 24.74 -14.57
N VAL A 644 37.05 23.43 -14.28
CA VAL A 644 37.35 22.21 -15.09
C VAL A 644 36.41 21.08 -14.69
#